data_AF-A0A818LRZ2-F1
#
_entry.id   AF-A0A818LRZ2-F1
#
_cell.length_a   1.000
_cell.length_b   1.000
_cell.length_c   1.000
_cell.angle_alpha   90.00
_cell.angle_beta   90.00
_cell.angle_gamma   90.00
#
_symmetry.space_group_name_H-M   'P 1'
#
loop_
_entity.id
_entity.type
_entity.pdbx_description
1 polymer ?
#
loop_
_entity_poly.entity_id
_entity_poly.type
_entity_poly.pdbx_seq_one_letter_code
_entity_poly.pdbx_strand_id
1 'polypeptide(L)'
;MESKMQYYSPESLWKVFRLWGQEINVREQQDAFDFFTAMTDQIDEYLKNIKQEEIFHKQFEGIFCNQMICTNGCNHRYEGEEKFMALNVAVKVDSLNESLNQFVKGELLDGNNAYFCAKCQEKRTTIKRLCIKKLPPLLCIQMKRFGFDWENNRALKFDDYFKFPLVLNMEPYTLDGVNKRESFVEHDDITDSTNNDSLINTATTSDSKSVPRSVSSTNMPTINYELIGIVIHSGQANAGHYYSFIKDIRRRQTNNTNQWYRFNDLTVEEIQLTEQMLEEECFGGTFRVQKDNNNSSEERTRFWNAYMLIYQCIEPSKLLPPPLPVSSSPNTTRSSRHLPGTAVRINRSNQRDSLSQLADLVVRSENSDLFKIEKPLIPSRVLACVKDENLEFLKNRDTYCDDYFQFIYKLSKICFDDMNIPYDMEIIETDNDETSYELCTKLALNFLFNTHLRTHRRLRKDNLQQWIQLLGRLFTKNSTSCTIFYELLFEKNDYGLKLYLLDCPIDDIRYIFEQICENILQATYFHILEKNQHIHETNINDNHETLIINIDNNLLLLMKKFIEQLINLLDKYVVEQIKHSQAYFQLIYSYMKINKNSINYLLELNIFTRLMNFLLGENIDTRRWNSGQAKEFGIIHEIIARLTLACNLNKDIFNEQNIELKNQMETYFYGHWANRYLKEICYAFQEISPSQLTCTVQLIEILALNNQSFSEQLIKIILQSIVQAHTNDLKSLFKFLSYILLVDDSLQTKRLQLVFEGINESGNGDNCQHFTGLYSLIRTSIESEQRRAYQTVKFLINLSNRHSSCKDYFSSTANQWEFAINWLKQQMQTSWQWSPAQNVSNEDTDTRSFQRTRSAQFTLEQAQSLLQQTTISNNDTSTNELMELNDTQSQSSSQSTLVGIE
;
A
#
# COMPACT_ATOMS: atom_id res chain seq x y z
N MET A 1 -31.52 -19.81 -6.71
CA MET A 1 -31.15 -18.39 -6.59
C MET A 1 -29.64 -18.34 -6.68
N GLU A 2 -29.11 -17.48 -7.53
CA GLU A 2 -27.67 -17.21 -7.60
C GLU A 2 -27.30 -16.16 -6.54
N SER A 3 -26.05 -16.14 -6.10
CA SER A 3 -25.57 -15.06 -5.23
C SER A 3 -25.74 -13.73 -5.93
N LYS A 4 -26.18 -12.72 -5.18
CA LYS A 4 -26.29 -11.32 -5.61
C LYS A 4 -25.06 -10.52 -5.23
N MET A 5 -24.16 -11.09 -4.43
CA MET A 5 -22.88 -10.50 -4.11
C MET A 5 -21.96 -10.52 -5.33
N GLN A 6 -21.11 -9.51 -5.44
CA GLN A 6 -20.12 -9.44 -6.51
C GLN A 6 -19.03 -10.53 -6.37
N TYR A 7 -18.68 -10.87 -5.13
CA TYR A 7 -17.68 -11.87 -4.78
C TYR A 7 -18.04 -12.56 -3.47
N TYR A 8 -17.37 -13.67 -3.17
CA TYR A 8 -17.46 -14.40 -1.90
C TYR A 8 -16.09 -14.40 -1.21
N SER A 9 -16.07 -14.18 0.11
CA SER A 9 -14.84 -14.25 0.92
C SER A 9 -14.71 -15.65 1.55
N PRO A 10 -13.79 -16.52 1.10
CA PRO A 10 -13.71 -17.90 1.55
C PRO A 10 -12.92 -18.06 2.86
N GLU A 11 -13.25 -17.29 3.90
CA GLU A 11 -12.53 -17.31 5.19
C GLU A 11 -12.48 -18.69 5.84
N SER A 12 -13.55 -19.47 5.69
CA SER A 12 -13.61 -20.83 6.23
C SER A 12 -12.61 -21.75 5.53
N LEU A 13 -12.39 -21.56 4.24
CA LEU A 13 -11.39 -22.31 3.49
C LEU A 13 -9.98 -21.96 3.97
N TRP A 14 -9.67 -20.67 4.17
CA TRP A 14 -8.36 -20.25 4.67
C TRP A 14 -8.02 -20.83 6.05
N LYS A 15 -9.03 -20.95 6.92
CA LYS A 15 -8.87 -21.52 8.27
C LYS A 15 -8.62 -23.03 8.25
N VAL A 16 -9.17 -23.76 7.28
CA VAL A 16 -9.16 -25.23 7.26
C VAL A 16 -8.10 -25.80 6.31
N PHE A 17 -7.88 -25.16 5.16
CA PHE A 17 -6.94 -25.65 4.17
C PHE A 17 -5.51 -25.61 4.71
N ARG A 18 -4.73 -26.64 4.36
CA ARG A 18 -3.34 -26.79 4.77
C ARG A 18 -2.50 -27.08 3.53
N LEU A 19 -1.41 -26.35 3.33
CA LEU A 19 -0.47 -26.62 2.24
C LEU A 19 0.74 -27.34 2.85
N TRP A 20 1.03 -28.57 2.39
CA TRP A 20 2.06 -29.44 2.96
C TRP A 20 1.93 -29.67 4.48
N GLY A 21 0.68 -29.72 4.98
CA GLY A 21 0.38 -29.89 6.40
C GLY A 21 0.52 -28.62 7.26
N GLN A 22 0.91 -27.49 6.68
CA GLN A 22 1.09 -26.22 7.38
C GLN A 22 -0.10 -25.28 7.19
N GLU A 23 -0.33 -24.41 8.18
CA GLU A 23 -1.27 -23.29 8.08
C GLU A 23 -0.78 -22.27 7.05
N ILE A 24 -1.73 -21.72 6.29
CA ILE A 24 -1.41 -20.82 5.19
C ILE A 24 -1.38 -19.39 5.69
N ASN A 25 -0.25 -18.72 5.46
CA ASN A 25 -0.18 -17.28 5.53
C ASN A 25 -0.81 -16.68 4.27
N VAL A 26 -2.04 -16.15 4.39
CA VAL A 26 -2.79 -15.57 3.25
C VAL A 26 -2.11 -14.35 2.60
N ARG A 27 -1.03 -13.83 3.18
CA ARG A 27 -0.22 -12.74 2.61
C ARG A 27 0.97 -13.24 1.78
N GLU A 28 1.27 -14.54 1.82
CA GLU A 28 2.32 -15.15 1.03
C GLU A 28 1.76 -15.70 -0.28
N GLN A 29 2.48 -15.45 -1.36
CA GLN A 29 2.14 -16.04 -2.66
C GLN A 29 2.58 -17.49 -2.70
N GLN A 30 1.76 -18.33 -3.32
CA GLN A 30 2.00 -19.76 -3.49
C GLN A 30 1.84 -20.12 -4.96
N ASP A 31 2.46 -21.23 -5.37
CA ASP A 31 2.29 -21.75 -6.73
C ASP A 31 0.86 -22.28 -6.92
N ALA A 32 0.18 -21.85 -7.99
CA ALA A 32 -1.20 -22.23 -8.26
C ALA A 32 -1.35 -23.74 -8.55
N PHE A 33 -0.31 -24.38 -9.09
CA PHE A 33 -0.29 -25.82 -9.37
C PHE A 33 -0.11 -26.64 -8.10
N ASP A 34 0.73 -26.17 -7.17
CA ASP A 34 0.88 -26.80 -5.85
C ASP A 34 -0.42 -26.69 -5.05
N PHE A 35 -1.07 -25.52 -5.10
CA PHE A 35 -2.40 -25.33 -4.52
C PHE A 35 -3.44 -26.29 -5.12
N PHE A 36 -3.50 -26.40 -6.46
CA PHE A 36 -4.39 -27.32 -7.16
C PHE A 36 -4.18 -28.76 -6.70
N THR A 37 -2.94 -29.25 -6.73
CA THR A 37 -2.59 -30.63 -6.35
C THR A 37 -2.97 -30.92 -4.91
N ALA A 38 -2.55 -30.05 -3.97
CA ALA A 38 -2.86 -30.23 -2.56
C ALA A 38 -4.37 -30.18 -2.27
N MET A 39 -5.12 -29.35 -2.98
CA MET A 39 -6.57 -29.24 -2.82
C MET A 39 -7.30 -30.47 -3.35
N THR A 40 -6.96 -30.96 -4.54
CA THR A 40 -7.61 -32.15 -5.11
C THR A 40 -7.35 -33.39 -4.27
N ASP A 41 -6.11 -33.56 -3.81
CA ASP A 41 -5.70 -34.72 -3.02
C ASP A 41 -6.40 -34.74 -1.66
N GLN A 42 -6.43 -33.61 -0.95
CA GLN A 42 -7.11 -33.52 0.35
C GLN A 42 -8.62 -33.78 0.26
N ILE A 43 -9.27 -33.33 -0.82
CA ILE A 43 -10.71 -33.57 -1.00
C ILE A 43 -10.97 -35.05 -1.30
N ASP A 44 -10.21 -35.67 -2.20
CA ASP A 44 -10.38 -37.09 -2.52
C ASP A 44 -10.03 -37.99 -1.33
N GLU A 45 -8.97 -37.66 -0.57
CA GLU A 45 -8.64 -38.36 0.68
C GLU A 45 -9.76 -38.25 1.72
N TYR A 46 -10.35 -37.06 1.86
CA TYR A 46 -11.50 -36.86 2.75
C TYR A 46 -12.71 -37.70 2.31
N LEU A 47 -13.05 -37.67 1.01
CA LEU A 47 -14.17 -38.43 0.45
C LEU A 47 -13.97 -39.94 0.67
N LYS A 48 -12.75 -40.42 0.45
CA LYS A 48 -12.35 -41.81 0.71
C LYS A 48 -12.51 -42.19 2.17
N ASN A 49 -12.10 -41.31 3.09
CA ASN A 49 -12.23 -41.53 4.55
C ASN A 49 -13.71 -41.64 4.98
N ILE A 50 -14.62 -40.90 4.34
CA ILE A 50 -16.07 -41.01 4.58
C ILE A 50 -16.76 -42.07 3.69
N LYS A 51 -15.98 -42.92 3.00
CA LYS A 51 -16.46 -44.00 2.11
C LYS A 51 -17.32 -43.51 0.94
N GLN A 52 -17.06 -42.29 0.47
CA GLN A 52 -17.60 -41.76 -0.78
C GLN A 52 -16.59 -41.94 -1.92
N GLU A 53 -17.09 -41.83 -3.16
CA GLU A 53 -16.27 -42.00 -4.36
C GLU A 53 -15.34 -40.78 -4.54
N GLU A 54 -14.07 -41.03 -4.84
CA GLU A 54 -13.08 -40.00 -5.21
C GLU A 54 -13.57 -39.29 -6.50
N ILE A 55 -13.62 -37.95 -6.48
CA ILE A 55 -14.20 -37.16 -7.58
C ILE A 55 -13.12 -36.59 -8.50
N PHE A 56 -11.95 -36.19 -7.98
CA PHE A 56 -10.92 -35.55 -8.79
C PHE A 56 -10.07 -36.57 -9.53
N HIS A 57 -9.65 -37.66 -8.89
CA HIS A 57 -8.97 -38.77 -9.55
C HIS A 57 -9.83 -39.32 -10.70
N LYS A 58 -11.14 -39.45 -10.51
CA LYS A 58 -12.05 -39.91 -11.57
C LYS A 58 -12.09 -38.98 -12.79
N GLN A 59 -11.87 -37.68 -12.60
CA GLN A 59 -11.94 -36.67 -13.67
C GLN A 59 -10.58 -36.36 -14.30
N PHE A 60 -9.49 -36.36 -13.52
CA PHE A 60 -8.16 -35.90 -13.94
C PHE A 60 -7.10 -37.01 -14.03
N GLU A 61 -7.31 -38.19 -13.45
CA GLU A 61 -6.28 -39.25 -13.44
C GLU A 61 -6.13 -39.91 -14.82
N GLY A 62 -4.95 -39.73 -15.41
CA GLY A 62 -4.44 -40.49 -16.54
C GLY A 62 -3.37 -41.51 -16.14
N ILE A 63 -2.95 -42.33 -17.10
CA ILE A 63 -1.89 -43.33 -16.91
C ILE A 63 -0.89 -43.20 -18.05
N PHE A 64 0.38 -43.01 -17.71
CA PHE A 64 1.51 -43.15 -18.60
C PHE A 64 1.95 -44.62 -18.73
N CYS A 65 2.54 -44.94 -19.87
CA CYS A 65 3.31 -46.16 -20.12
C CYS A 65 4.75 -45.75 -20.45
N ASN A 66 5.66 -46.00 -19.51
CA ASN A 66 7.09 -45.84 -19.68
C ASN A 66 7.65 -47.07 -20.40
N GLN A 67 8.20 -46.88 -21.59
CA GLN A 67 8.70 -47.95 -22.43
C GLN A 67 10.21 -47.88 -22.57
N MET A 68 10.87 -49.01 -22.33
CA MET A 68 12.29 -49.22 -22.59
C MET A 68 12.41 -50.21 -23.75
N ILE A 69 12.83 -49.73 -24.91
CA ILE A 69 12.92 -50.50 -26.15
C ILE A 69 14.41 -50.70 -26.47
N CYS A 70 14.93 -51.90 -26.22
CA CYS A 70 16.32 -52.21 -26.58
C CYS A 70 16.48 -52.16 -28.10
N THR A 71 17.61 -51.62 -28.56
CA THR A 71 18.00 -51.60 -29.97
C THR A 71 19.33 -52.35 -30.16
N ASN A 72 19.77 -52.52 -31.41
CA ASN A 72 21.04 -53.15 -31.77
C ASN A 72 21.21 -54.60 -31.28
N GLY A 73 20.47 -55.53 -31.91
CA GLY A 73 20.63 -56.98 -31.70
C GLY A 73 19.89 -57.56 -30.49
N CYS A 74 19.01 -56.77 -29.85
CA CYS A 74 18.18 -57.19 -28.72
C CYS A 74 16.74 -56.68 -28.91
N ASN A 75 15.75 -57.58 -28.91
CA ASN A 75 14.33 -57.25 -29.13
C ASN A 75 13.52 -57.17 -27.82
N HIS A 76 14.18 -56.98 -26.68
CA HIS A 76 13.50 -56.89 -25.39
C HIS A 76 12.86 -55.51 -25.18
N ARG A 77 11.57 -55.52 -24.84
CA ARG A 77 10.78 -54.35 -24.43
C ARG A 77 10.36 -54.50 -22.97
N TYR A 78 10.46 -53.42 -22.20
CA TYR A 78 9.96 -53.32 -20.84
C TYR A 78 8.96 -52.17 -20.75
N GLU A 79 7.89 -52.38 -19.99
CA GLU A 79 6.83 -51.40 -19.81
C GLU A 79 6.52 -51.23 -18.32
N GLY A 80 6.36 -49.99 -17.89
CA GLY A 80 5.91 -49.63 -16.55
C GLY A 80 4.77 -48.61 -16.62
N GLU A 81 3.80 -48.72 -15.72
CA GLU A 81 2.68 -47.78 -15.63
C GLU A 81 2.91 -46.76 -14.51
N GLU A 82 2.57 -45.51 -14.79
CA GLU A 82 2.65 -44.41 -13.83
C GLU A 82 1.40 -43.54 -13.95
N LYS A 83 0.77 -43.23 -12.81
CA LYS A 83 -0.42 -42.38 -12.78
C LYS A 83 -0.03 -40.90 -12.84
N PHE A 84 -0.87 -40.08 -13.45
CA PHE A 84 -0.69 -38.62 -13.45
C PHE A 84 -2.02 -37.89 -13.26
N MET A 85 -1.98 -36.74 -12.58
CA MET A 85 -3.11 -35.80 -12.46
C MET A 85 -3.00 -34.64 -13.46
N ALA A 86 -1.80 -34.34 -13.93
CA ALA A 86 -1.52 -33.32 -14.92
C ALA A 86 -0.32 -33.71 -15.81
N LEU A 87 -0.28 -33.17 -17.03
CA LEU A 87 0.88 -33.26 -17.92
C LEU A 87 1.79 -32.05 -17.73
N ASN A 88 3.05 -32.27 -17.37
CA ASN A 88 3.99 -31.17 -17.09
C ASN A 88 4.91 -30.95 -18.29
N VAL A 89 4.56 -29.98 -19.14
CA VAL A 89 5.18 -29.76 -20.46
C VAL A 89 6.32 -28.73 -20.39
N ALA A 90 7.40 -28.97 -21.13
CA ALA A 90 8.49 -28.01 -21.27
C ALA A 90 8.08 -26.85 -22.19
N VAL A 91 8.51 -25.63 -21.87
CA VAL A 91 8.12 -24.40 -22.59
C VAL A 91 9.22 -23.79 -23.46
N LYS A 92 10.40 -24.41 -23.54
CA LYS A 92 11.51 -23.99 -24.42
C LYS A 92 11.32 -24.43 -25.89
N VAL A 93 10.07 -24.53 -26.32
CA VAL A 93 9.63 -24.91 -27.68
C VAL A 93 8.44 -24.04 -28.04
N ASP A 94 8.14 -23.89 -29.32
CA ASP A 94 7.19 -22.86 -29.77
C ASP A 94 5.72 -23.27 -29.58
N SER A 95 5.44 -24.56 -29.33
CA SER A 95 4.06 -25.04 -29.19
C SER A 95 3.83 -26.25 -28.27
N LEU A 96 2.59 -26.40 -27.82
CA LEU A 96 2.12 -27.55 -27.05
C LEU A 96 2.32 -28.87 -27.79
N ASN A 97 2.06 -28.90 -29.09
CA ASN A 97 2.24 -30.10 -29.91
C ASN A 97 3.70 -30.57 -29.94
N GLU A 98 4.65 -29.64 -30.07
CA GLU A 98 6.08 -29.95 -30.01
C GLU A 98 6.50 -30.49 -28.65
N SER A 99 6.01 -29.88 -27.57
CA SER A 99 6.30 -30.34 -26.21
C SER A 99 5.73 -31.74 -25.94
N LEU A 100 4.50 -32.02 -26.39
CA LEU A 100 3.89 -33.35 -26.28
C LEU A 100 4.63 -34.39 -27.14
N ASN A 101 5.15 -34.02 -28.30
CA ASN A 101 5.98 -34.90 -29.12
C ASN A 101 7.26 -35.35 -28.39
N GLN A 102 7.84 -34.52 -27.52
CA GLN A 102 9.05 -34.90 -26.76
C GLN A 102 8.81 -36.08 -25.82
N PHE A 103 7.61 -36.20 -25.22
CA PHE A 103 7.26 -37.36 -24.37
C PHE A 103 7.36 -38.68 -25.14
N VAL A 104 6.85 -38.69 -26.37
CA VAL A 104 6.72 -39.90 -27.19
C VAL A 104 7.95 -40.19 -28.04
N LYS A 105 8.68 -39.15 -28.47
CA LYS A 105 9.93 -39.30 -29.23
C LYS A 105 10.96 -40.15 -28.47
N GLY A 106 10.98 -40.01 -27.14
CA GLY A 106 11.90 -40.72 -26.28
C GLY A 106 13.34 -40.22 -26.33
N GLU A 107 14.13 -40.68 -25.38
CA GLU A 107 15.55 -40.40 -25.22
C GLU A 107 16.36 -41.66 -25.52
N LEU A 108 17.47 -41.49 -26.24
CA LEU A 108 18.40 -42.57 -26.52
C LEU A 108 19.34 -42.74 -25.31
N LEU A 109 19.33 -43.94 -24.72
CA LEU A 109 20.27 -44.34 -23.67
C LEU A 109 21.39 -45.16 -24.30
N ASP A 110 22.58 -44.56 -24.44
CA ASP A 110 23.75 -45.16 -25.07
C ASP A 110 25.05 -44.97 -24.26
N GLY A 111 26.14 -45.59 -24.74
CA GLY A 111 27.45 -45.53 -24.11
C GLY A 111 27.44 -45.90 -22.63
N ASN A 112 27.96 -45.01 -21.78
CA ASN A 112 28.00 -45.22 -20.32
C ASN A 112 26.60 -45.20 -19.68
N ASN A 113 25.64 -44.51 -20.29
CA ASN A 113 24.25 -44.37 -19.84
C ASN A 113 23.31 -45.45 -20.43
N ALA A 114 23.84 -46.39 -21.20
CA ALA A 114 23.07 -47.49 -21.77
C ALA A 114 22.35 -48.32 -20.70
N TYR A 115 21.11 -48.71 -21.00
CA TYR A 115 20.23 -49.43 -20.07
C TYR A 115 20.70 -50.88 -19.87
N PHE A 116 20.70 -51.34 -18.62
CA PHE A 116 21.02 -52.74 -18.31
C PHE A 116 19.81 -53.63 -18.60
N CYS A 117 19.90 -54.42 -19.67
CA CYS A 117 18.85 -55.36 -20.04
C CYS A 117 18.95 -56.61 -19.16
N ALA A 118 18.03 -56.79 -18.21
CA ALA A 118 18.03 -57.95 -17.31
C ALA A 118 17.89 -59.31 -18.02
N LYS A 119 17.34 -59.34 -19.25
CA LYS A 119 17.23 -60.58 -20.05
C LYS A 119 18.53 -60.91 -20.78
N CYS A 120 19.28 -59.91 -21.25
CA CYS A 120 20.59 -60.10 -21.89
C CYS A 120 21.77 -60.10 -20.90
N GLN A 121 21.55 -59.62 -19.67
CA GLN A 121 22.57 -59.44 -18.63
C GLN A 121 23.74 -58.52 -19.06
N GLU A 122 23.46 -57.53 -19.91
CA GLU A 122 24.44 -56.54 -20.35
C GLU A 122 23.80 -55.18 -20.66
N LYS A 123 24.63 -54.14 -20.77
CA LYS A 123 24.18 -52.79 -21.18
C LYS A 123 23.86 -52.77 -22.67
N ARG A 124 22.63 -52.37 -23.01
CA ARG A 124 22.12 -52.25 -24.37
C ARG A 124 21.70 -50.82 -24.66
N THR A 125 22.04 -50.35 -25.85
CA THR A 125 21.46 -49.12 -26.40
C THR A 125 19.94 -49.27 -26.38
N THR A 126 19.25 -48.31 -25.78
CA THR A 126 17.80 -48.45 -25.49
C THR A 126 17.12 -47.11 -25.68
N ILE A 127 15.97 -47.10 -26.34
CA ILE A 127 15.10 -45.93 -26.44
C ILE A 127 14.17 -45.95 -25.23
N LYS A 128 14.22 -44.91 -24.40
CA LYS A 128 13.31 -44.69 -23.28
C LYS A 128 12.27 -43.65 -23.68
N ARG A 129 10.98 -43.99 -23.71
CA ARG A 129 9.90 -43.04 -24.05
C ARG A 129 8.72 -43.14 -23.10
N LEU A 130 7.91 -42.08 -23.05
CA LEU A 130 6.70 -42.01 -22.25
C LEU A 130 5.48 -41.83 -23.16
N CYS A 131 4.64 -42.86 -23.25
CA CYS A 131 3.38 -42.79 -24.00
C CYS A 131 2.19 -42.67 -23.04
N ILE A 132 1.07 -42.12 -23.48
CA ILE A 132 -0.15 -42.08 -22.66
C ILE A 132 -0.96 -43.36 -22.88
N LYS A 133 -1.15 -44.15 -21.83
CA LYS A 133 -1.97 -45.37 -21.86
C LYS A 133 -3.45 -45.09 -21.64
N LYS A 134 -3.77 -44.21 -20.68
CA LYS A 134 -5.15 -43.80 -20.36
C LYS A 134 -5.23 -42.29 -20.28
N LEU A 135 -6.16 -41.70 -21.03
CA LEU A 135 -6.46 -40.27 -21.01
C LEU A 135 -7.63 -39.97 -20.04
N PRO A 136 -7.57 -38.86 -19.27
CA PRO A 136 -8.63 -38.47 -18.34
C PRO A 136 -9.76 -37.66 -19.03
N PRO A 137 -11.00 -37.65 -18.51
CA PRO A 137 -12.07 -36.78 -19.02
C PRO A 137 -11.71 -35.29 -19.05
N LEU A 138 -11.03 -34.81 -18.01
CA LEU A 138 -10.43 -33.47 -17.93
C LEU A 138 -8.92 -33.60 -17.92
N LEU A 139 -8.27 -32.99 -18.90
CA LEU A 139 -6.81 -32.99 -19.02
C LEU A 139 -6.26 -31.66 -18.48
N CYS A 140 -5.54 -31.75 -17.35
CA CYS A 140 -4.76 -30.63 -16.83
C CYS A 140 -3.36 -30.67 -17.45
N ILE A 141 -2.88 -29.52 -17.95
CA ILE A 141 -1.53 -29.36 -18.50
C ILE A 141 -0.85 -28.21 -17.78
N GLN A 142 0.22 -28.51 -17.04
CA GLN A 142 1.08 -27.50 -16.41
C GLN A 142 2.20 -27.12 -17.37
N MET A 143 2.35 -25.84 -17.63
CA MET A 143 3.46 -25.30 -18.40
C MET A 143 4.63 -24.99 -17.46
N LYS A 144 5.77 -25.66 -17.63
CA LYS A 144 6.96 -25.51 -16.77
C LYS A 144 7.67 -24.16 -16.98
N ARG A 145 6.98 -23.06 -16.66
CA ARG A 145 7.47 -21.68 -16.78
C ARG A 145 8.29 -21.23 -15.59
N PHE A 146 8.34 -21.98 -14.49
CA PHE A 146 9.18 -21.64 -13.35
C PHE A 146 10.40 -22.56 -13.27
N GLY A 147 11.54 -21.99 -12.89
CA GLY A 147 12.79 -22.70 -12.68
C GLY A 147 13.66 -22.00 -11.64
N PHE A 148 14.86 -22.52 -11.42
CA PHE A 148 15.80 -21.95 -10.47
C PHE A 148 17.17 -21.77 -11.12
N ASP A 149 17.72 -20.57 -10.98
CA ASP A 149 19.07 -20.20 -11.39
C ASP A 149 20.01 -20.44 -10.19
N TRP A 150 20.68 -21.58 -10.20
CA TRP A 150 21.59 -21.99 -9.12
C TRP A 150 22.84 -21.11 -9.04
N GLU A 151 23.27 -20.51 -10.15
CA GLU A 151 24.45 -19.63 -10.17
C GLU A 151 24.16 -18.31 -9.46
N ASN A 152 22.97 -17.74 -9.70
CA ASN A 152 22.55 -16.46 -9.12
C ASN A 152 21.64 -16.61 -7.89
N ASN A 153 21.40 -17.84 -7.43
CA ASN A 153 20.54 -18.19 -6.30
C ASN A 153 19.16 -17.50 -6.34
N ARG A 154 18.48 -17.55 -7.49
CA ARG A 154 17.19 -16.88 -7.71
C ARG A 154 16.20 -17.74 -8.50
N ALA A 155 14.92 -17.57 -8.21
CA ALA A 155 13.88 -18.15 -9.04
C ALA A 155 13.79 -17.43 -10.39
N LEU A 156 13.51 -18.19 -11.45
CA LEU A 156 13.33 -17.70 -12.81
C LEU A 156 11.93 -18.00 -13.31
N LYS A 157 11.42 -17.09 -14.13
CA LYS A 157 10.24 -17.29 -14.95
C LYS A 157 10.64 -17.28 -16.42
N PHE A 158 10.18 -18.26 -17.18
CA PHE A 158 10.35 -18.40 -18.63
C PHE A 158 9.12 -17.80 -19.31
N ASP A 159 9.28 -16.58 -19.81
CA ASP A 159 8.25 -15.82 -20.52
C ASP A 159 8.27 -16.07 -22.04
N ASP A 160 8.97 -17.11 -22.49
CA ASP A 160 9.07 -17.53 -23.89
C ASP A 160 7.70 -17.71 -24.55
N TYR A 161 7.64 -17.43 -25.84
CA TYR A 161 6.44 -17.65 -26.65
C TYR A 161 6.09 -19.13 -26.68
N PHE A 162 4.82 -19.46 -26.43
CA PHE A 162 4.34 -20.84 -26.46
C PHE A 162 2.88 -20.89 -26.91
N LYS A 163 2.64 -21.43 -28.11
CA LYS A 163 1.30 -21.54 -28.71
C LYS A 163 0.60 -22.83 -28.29
N PHE A 164 -0.69 -22.74 -27.97
CA PHE A 164 -1.56 -23.89 -27.73
C PHE A 164 -2.92 -23.74 -28.44
N PRO A 165 -3.55 -24.84 -28.90
CA PRO A 165 -4.76 -24.77 -29.72
C PRO A 165 -6.05 -24.79 -28.88
N LEU A 166 -7.14 -24.22 -29.42
CA LEU A 166 -8.48 -24.35 -28.82
C LEU A 166 -8.99 -25.80 -28.80
N VAL A 167 -8.60 -26.61 -29.79
CA VAL A 167 -8.91 -28.05 -29.88
C VAL A 167 -7.61 -28.82 -30.05
N LEU A 168 -7.36 -29.75 -29.14
CA LEU A 168 -6.15 -30.56 -29.06
C LEU A 168 -6.48 -32.02 -29.41
N ASN A 169 -5.80 -32.57 -30.42
CA ASN A 169 -5.84 -34.01 -30.71
C ASN A 169 -4.77 -34.74 -29.90
N MET A 170 -5.20 -35.65 -29.02
CA MET A 170 -4.30 -36.41 -28.15
C MET A 170 -3.91 -37.79 -28.68
N GLU A 171 -4.58 -38.29 -29.73
CA GLU A 171 -4.32 -39.62 -30.30
C GLU A 171 -2.82 -39.87 -30.61
N PRO A 172 -2.05 -38.94 -31.24
CA PRO A 172 -0.65 -39.16 -31.57
C PRO A 172 0.27 -39.47 -30.39
N TYR A 173 -0.15 -39.11 -29.18
CA TYR A 173 0.66 -39.26 -27.97
C TYR A 173 0.25 -40.49 -27.14
N THR A 174 -0.81 -41.19 -27.56
CA THR A 174 -1.29 -42.41 -26.90
C THR A 174 -0.47 -43.62 -27.31
N LEU A 175 -0.39 -44.63 -26.43
CA LEU A 175 0.28 -45.89 -26.73
C LEU A 175 -0.22 -46.53 -28.04
N ASP A 176 -1.54 -46.55 -28.24
CA ASP A 176 -2.15 -47.10 -29.45
C ASP A 176 -1.83 -46.26 -30.70
N GLY A 177 -1.86 -44.93 -30.60
CA GLY A 177 -1.51 -44.04 -31.70
C GLY A 177 -0.05 -44.18 -32.12
N VAL A 178 0.84 -44.38 -31.15
CA VAL A 178 2.27 -44.60 -31.38
C VAL A 178 2.52 -45.94 -32.04
N ASN A 179 1.98 -47.03 -31.48
CA ASN A 179 2.14 -48.37 -32.04
C ASN A 179 1.59 -48.44 -33.48
N LYS A 180 0.45 -47.78 -33.76
CA LYS A 180 -0.11 -47.68 -35.12
C LYS A 180 0.87 -46.98 -36.06
N ARG A 181 1.41 -45.82 -35.67
CA ARG A 181 2.38 -45.08 -36.50
C ARG A 181 3.61 -45.93 -36.84
N GLU A 182 4.13 -46.68 -35.87
CA GLU A 182 5.27 -47.58 -36.10
C GLU A 182 4.94 -48.72 -37.06
N SER A 183 3.73 -49.28 -36.99
CA SER A 183 3.28 -50.33 -37.92
C SER A 183 3.09 -49.87 -39.38
N PHE A 184 2.88 -48.57 -39.62
CA PHE A 184 2.79 -48.03 -40.99
C PHE A 184 4.17 -47.73 -41.60
N VAL A 185 5.18 -47.39 -40.78
CA VAL A 185 6.54 -47.08 -41.26
C VAL A 185 7.29 -48.36 -41.68
N GLU A 186 7.04 -49.50 -41.05
CA GLU A 186 7.67 -50.78 -41.43
C GLU A 186 7.24 -51.33 -42.82
N HIS A 187 6.16 -50.80 -43.42
CA HIS A 187 5.64 -51.27 -44.71
C HIS A 187 6.12 -50.47 -45.94
N ASP A 188 6.68 -49.27 -45.78
CA ASP A 188 7.13 -48.40 -46.89
C ASP A 188 8.62 -48.57 -47.25
N ASP A 189 9.43 -49.27 -46.44
CA ASP A 189 10.87 -49.49 -46.68
C ASP A 189 11.21 -50.74 -47.54
N ILE A 190 10.21 -51.36 -48.19
CA ILE A 190 10.40 -52.51 -49.12
C ILE A 190 9.88 -52.20 -50.53
N THR A 191 10.26 -51.07 -51.14
CA THR A 191 10.31 -50.91 -52.61
C THR A 191 11.23 -49.74 -52.99
N ASP A 192 12.53 -49.99 -53.18
CA ASP A 192 13.20 -49.66 -54.44
C ASP A 192 14.66 -50.13 -54.46
N SER A 193 14.89 -51.24 -55.16
CA SER A 193 16.14 -51.44 -55.89
C SER A 193 15.79 -52.14 -57.21
N THR A 194 15.78 -51.38 -58.31
CA THR A 194 16.55 -51.66 -59.54
C THR A 194 16.10 -50.79 -60.72
N ASN A 195 17.13 -50.24 -61.39
CA ASN A 195 17.22 -49.89 -62.82
C ASN A 195 16.85 -48.47 -63.30
N ASN A 196 17.94 -47.71 -63.51
CA ASN A 196 18.43 -47.17 -64.81
C ASN A 196 17.47 -46.42 -65.77
N ASP A 197 17.84 -45.15 -65.97
CA ASP A 197 18.28 -44.52 -67.23
C ASP A 197 17.46 -43.35 -67.83
N SER A 198 18.23 -42.35 -68.29
CA SER A 198 17.93 -41.31 -69.31
C SER A 198 17.08 -40.04 -69.00
N LEU A 199 17.82 -38.93 -68.81
CA LEU A 199 17.86 -37.67 -69.60
C LEU A 199 16.60 -36.81 -69.89
N ILE A 200 16.69 -35.55 -69.43
CA ILE A 200 16.45 -34.25 -70.15
C ILE A 200 14.99 -33.81 -70.46
N ASN A 201 14.45 -32.74 -69.83
CA ASN A 201 14.41 -31.34 -70.33
C ASN A 201 13.38 -30.40 -69.60
N THR A 202 13.88 -29.23 -69.18
CA THR A 202 13.34 -27.85 -69.25
C THR A 202 11.84 -27.48 -69.05
N ALA A 203 11.65 -26.55 -68.11
CA ALA A 203 10.99 -25.22 -68.24
C ALA A 203 9.48 -25.00 -67.95
N THR A 204 9.28 -24.05 -67.01
CA THR A 204 8.30 -22.91 -66.97
C THR A 204 6.83 -23.07 -66.55
N THR A 205 6.48 -22.22 -65.58
CA THR A 205 5.25 -21.40 -65.36
C THR A 205 3.95 -21.99 -64.79
N SER A 206 3.63 -21.48 -63.59
CA SER A 206 2.36 -20.94 -63.06
C SER A 206 1.00 -21.62 -63.32
N ASP A 207 0.27 -21.72 -62.19
CA ASP A 207 -1.18 -21.68 -62.00
C ASP A 207 -2.03 -22.96 -62.15
N SER A 208 -2.37 -23.47 -60.95
CA SER A 208 -3.71 -23.85 -60.51
C SER A 208 -4.35 -25.16 -61.00
N LYS A 209 -4.94 -25.86 -60.02
CA LYS A 209 -5.91 -26.96 -60.10
C LYS A 209 -5.36 -28.34 -60.50
N SER A 210 -5.15 -29.19 -59.51
CA SER A 210 -6.05 -30.35 -59.24
C SER A 210 -5.37 -31.32 -58.26
N VAL A 211 -5.94 -31.40 -57.06
CA VAL A 211 -5.63 -32.46 -56.09
C VAL A 211 -6.28 -33.75 -56.62
N PRO A 212 -5.55 -34.88 -56.76
CA PRO A 212 -6.17 -36.16 -57.03
C PRO A 212 -6.94 -36.62 -55.80
N ARG A 213 -8.17 -37.03 -56.07
CA ARG A 213 -9.23 -37.37 -55.13
C ARG A 213 -9.01 -38.78 -54.58
N SER A 214 -8.99 -38.86 -53.25
CA SER A 214 -9.44 -39.98 -52.39
C SER A 214 -8.99 -41.41 -52.73
N VAL A 215 -8.03 -41.90 -51.96
CA VAL A 215 -8.10 -43.27 -51.42
C VAL A 215 -8.59 -43.15 -49.98
N SER A 216 -9.69 -43.82 -49.71
CA SER A 216 -10.47 -43.81 -48.47
C SER A 216 -9.65 -44.22 -47.24
N SER A 217 -9.28 -43.25 -46.41
CA SER A 217 -8.92 -43.48 -45.01
C SER A 217 -10.19 -43.88 -44.25
N THR A 218 -10.29 -45.16 -43.92
CA THR A 218 -11.28 -45.72 -42.99
C THR A 218 -11.45 -44.84 -41.75
N ASN A 219 -12.70 -44.54 -41.41
CA ASN A 219 -13.13 -43.82 -40.20
C ASN A 219 -12.38 -44.33 -38.95
N MET A 220 -11.44 -43.55 -38.42
CA MET A 220 -10.76 -43.81 -37.15
C MET A 220 -11.18 -42.76 -36.11
N PRO A 221 -11.36 -43.14 -34.83
CA PRO A 221 -11.86 -42.22 -33.81
C PRO A 221 -10.77 -41.27 -33.33
N THR A 222 -10.75 -40.04 -33.85
CA THR A 222 -9.91 -38.96 -33.32
C THR A 222 -10.26 -38.66 -31.86
N ILE A 223 -9.26 -38.63 -30.97
CA ILE A 223 -9.44 -38.28 -29.55
C ILE A 223 -9.19 -36.78 -29.37
N ASN A 224 -10.27 -36.00 -29.48
CA ASN A 224 -10.21 -34.55 -29.41
C ASN A 224 -10.60 -34.01 -28.02
N TYR A 225 -9.86 -33.00 -27.60
CA TYR A 225 -10.02 -32.25 -26.38
C TYR A 225 -10.24 -30.78 -26.69
N GLU A 226 -11.14 -30.12 -25.96
CA GLU A 226 -11.44 -28.70 -26.14
C GLU A 226 -10.99 -27.89 -24.93
N LEU A 227 -10.37 -26.74 -25.17
CA LEU A 227 -9.93 -25.83 -24.13
C LEU A 227 -11.13 -25.20 -23.43
N ILE A 228 -11.19 -25.33 -22.10
CA ILE A 228 -12.27 -24.78 -21.27
C ILE A 228 -11.78 -23.86 -20.15
N GLY A 229 -10.48 -23.87 -19.85
CA GLY A 229 -9.89 -23.04 -18.81
C GLY A 229 -8.41 -22.74 -19.07
N ILE A 230 -8.00 -21.51 -18.75
CA ILE A 230 -6.60 -21.04 -18.81
C ILE A 230 -6.31 -20.32 -17.50
N VAL A 231 -5.31 -20.75 -16.75
CA VAL A 231 -4.76 -20.01 -15.61
C VAL A 231 -3.57 -19.20 -16.10
N ILE A 232 -3.63 -17.89 -15.93
CA ILE A 232 -2.58 -16.94 -16.28
C ILE A 232 -1.77 -16.58 -15.03
N HIS A 233 -0.46 -16.49 -15.18
CA HIS A 233 0.42 -15.84 -14.20
C HIS A 233 1.02 -14.57 -14.80
N SER A 234 0.81 -13.44 -14.12
CA SER A 234 1.38 -12.13 -14.47
C SER A 234 2.39 -11.69 -13.41
N GLY A 235 3.64 -11.50 -13.80
CA GLY A 235 4.70 -11.00 -12.90
C GLY A 235 5.97 -11.85 -12.92
N GLN A 236 6.78 -11.69 -11.87
CA GLN A 236 8.05 -12.35 -11.65
C GLN A 236 7.87 -13.70 -10.93
N ALA A 237 8.92 -14.52 -10.89
CA ALA A 237 8.88 -15.85 -10.28
C ALA A 237 8.51 -15.87 -8.78
N ASN A 238 8.97 -14.87 -8.02
CA ASN A 238 8.72 -14.77 -6.58
C ASN A 238 7.54 -13.86 -6.21
N ALA A 239 6.95 -13.18 -7.21
CA ALA A 239 5.92 -12.19 -7.01
C ALA A 239 5.14 -11.97 -8.31
N GLY A 240 3.85 -12.20 -8.29
CA GLY A 240 2.97 -11.99 -9.43
C GLY A 240 1.50 -11.99 -9.04
N HIS A 241 0.66 -12.28 -10.01
CA HIS A 241 -0.79 -12.30 -9.87
C HIS A 241 -1.38 -13.39 -10.74
N TYR A 242 -2.29 -14.19 -10.19
CA TYR A 242 -2.98 -15.25 -10.91
C TYR A 242 -4.41 -14.82 -11.23
N TYR A 243 -4.86 -15.12 -12.45
CA TYR A 243 -6.24 -14.95 -12.87
C TYR A 243 -6.59 -16.02 -13.91
N SER A 244 -7.89 -16.20 -14.20
CA SER A 244 -8.33 -17.30 -15.07
C SER A 244 -9.26 -16.85 -16.19
N PHE A 245 -9.09 -17.43 -17.37
CA PHE A 245 -10.10 -17.40 -18.44
C PHE A 245 -10.85 -18.72 -18.43
N ILE A 246 -12.18 -18.67 -18.32
CA ILE A 246 -13.02 -19.87 -18.20
C ILE A 246 -14.19 -19.78 -19.18
N LYS A 247 -14.46 -20.89 -19.85
CA LYS A 247 -15.57 -21.03 -20.79
C LYS A 247 -16.87 -21.40 -20.06
N ASP A 248 -17.99 -20.73 -20.37
CA ASP A 248 -19.29 -21.13 -19.84
C ASP A 248 -19.88 -22.31 -20.62
N ILE A 249 -19.72 -23.50 -20.07
CA ILE A 249 -20.19 -24.75 -20.66
C ILE A 249 -21.71 -24.97 -20.48
N ARG A 250 -22.40 -24.22 -19.61
CA ARG A 250 -23.82 -24.44 -19.28
C ARG A 250 -24.77 -23.96 -20.38
N ARG A 251 -24.38 -22.95 -21.15
CA ARG A 251 -25.20 -22.37 -22.24
C ARG A 251 -25.15 -23.15 -23.55
N ARG A 252 -24.41 -24.27 -23.62
CA ARG A 252 -24.36 -25.15 -24.80
C ARG A 252 -25.72 -25.68 -25.25
N GLN A 253 -26.66 -25.83 -24.32
CA GLN A 253 -27.97 -26.44 -24.59
C GLN A 253 -29.02 -25.44 -25.10
N THR A 254 -28.77 -24.13 -25.00
CA THR A 254 -29.74 -23.08 -25.34
C THR A 254 -29.07 -22.02 -26.23
N ASN A 255 -28.99 -22.29 -27.53
CA ASN A 255 -28.54 -21.37 -28.58
C ASN A 255 -27.16 -20.67 -28.39
N ASN A 256 -26.14 -21.29 -29.00
CA ASN A 256 -25.08 -20.67 -29.81
C ASN A 256 -24.23 -19.51 -29.25
N THR A 257 -23.81 -19.54 -27.97
CA THR A 257 -22.75 -18.63 -27.50
C THR A 257 -21.58 -19.40 -26.85
N ASN A 258 -20.43 -19.39 -27.53
CA ASN A 258 -19.14 -19.89 -27.05
C ASN A 258 -18.52 -18.86 -26.08
N GLN A 259 -19.23 -18.54 -24.99
CA GLN A 259 -18.89 -17.39 -24.14
C GLN A 259 -17.75 -17.71 -23.19
N TRP A 260 -16.82 -16.75 -23.06
CA TRP A 260 -15.70 -16.81 -22.12
C TRP A 260 -15.80 -15.69 -21.10
N TYR A 261 -15.22 -15.94 -19.93
CA TYR A 261 -15.19 -14.99 -18.82
C TYR A 261 -13.78 -14.92 -18.23
N ARG A 262 -13.35 -13.71 -17.88
CA ARG A 262 -12.14 -13.42 -17.11
C ARG A 262 -12.49 -13.33 -15.63
N PHE A 263 -11.98 -14.27 -14.84
CA PHE A 263 -12.08 -14.30 -13.39
C PHE A 263 -10.81 -13.72 -12.79
N ASN A 264 -10.92 -12.53 -12.22
CA ASN A 264 -9.82 -11.79 -11.61
C ASN A 264 -10.22 -11.34 -10.19
N ASP A 265 -10.03 -12.24 -9.22
CA ASP A 265 -10.42 -12.07 -7.82
C ASP A 265 -11.88 -11.63 -7.62
N LEU A 266 -12.08 -10.34 -7.36
CA LEU A 266 -13.36 -9.72 -7.03
C LEU A 266 -14.17 -9.36 -8.28
N THR A 267 -13.60 -9.51 -9.48
CA THR A 267 -14.26 -9.15 -10.74
C THR A 267 -14.36 -10.33 -11.69
N VAL A 268 -15.53 -10.44 -12.32
CA VAL A 268 -15.79 -11.38 -13.41
C VAL A 268 -16.26 -10.57 -14.60
N GLU A 269 -15.53 -10.67 -15.70
CA GLU A 269 -15.78 -9.90 -16.91
C GLU A 269 -16.01 -10.81 -18.10
N GLU A 270 -16.96 -10.44 -18.96
CA GLU A 270 -17.22 -11.15 -20.19
C GLU A 270 -16.14 -10.83 -21.24
N ILE A 271 -15.58 -11.86 -21.87
CA ILE A 271 -14.53 -11.72 -22.89
C ILE A 271 -14.82 -12.57 -24.12
N GLN A 272 -14.29 -12.16 -25.27
CA GLN A 272 -14.29 -12.97 -26.48
C GLN A 272 -12.89 -13.54 -26.70
N LEU A 273 -12.76 -14.87 -26.62
CA LEU A 273 -11.47 -15.55 -26.80
C LEU A 273 -11.17 -15.75 -28.29
N THR A 274 -10.52 -14.75 -28.92
CA THR A 274 -10.02 -14.82 -30.30
C THR A 274 -8.58 -15.36 -30.35
N GLU A 275 -8.10 -15.76 -31.54
CA GLU A 275 -6.69 -16.21 -31.70
C GLU A 275 -5.71 -15.07 -31.39
N GLN A 276 -6.04 -13.83 -31.76
CA GLN A 276 -5.25 -12.65 -31.41
C GLN A 276 -5.19 -12.44 -29.88
N MET A 277 -6.31 -12.58 -29.18
CA MET A 277 -6.34 -12.43 -27.72
C MET A 277 -5.52 -13.52 -27.03
N LEU A 278 -5.58 -14.78 -27.50
CA LEU A 278 -4.71 -15.85 -27.01
C LEU A 278 -3.22 -15.49 -27.16
N GLU A 279 -2.84 -14.92 -28.29
CA GLU A 279 -1.47 -14.49 -28.54
C GLU A 279 -1.03 -13.34 -27.63
N GLU A 280 -1.88 -12.33 -27.47
CA GLU A 280 -1.58 -11.13 -26.68
C GLU A 280 -1.59 -11.37 -25.16
N GLU A 281 -2.47 -12.25 -24.67
CA GLU A 281 -2.73 -12.44 -23.25
C GLU A 281 -2.19 -13.76 -22.68
N CYS A 282 -1.93 -14.77 -23.52
CA CYS A 282 -1.65 -16.13 -23.03
C CYS A 282 -0.31 -16.73 -23.51
N PHE A 283 0.15 -16.42 -24.72
CA PHE A 283 1.31 -17.13 -25.30
C PHE A 283 2.66 -16.64 -24.78
N GLY A 284 2.76 -15.40 -24.29
CA GLY A 284 4.02 -14.80 -23.83
C GLY A 284 4.84 -14.19 -24.97
N GLY A 285 6.16 -14.29 -24.88
CA GLY A 285 7.12 -13.76 -25.85
C GLY A 285 7.30 -12.25 -25.78
N THR A 286 7.92 -11.69 -26.82
CA THR A 286 8.17 -10.25 -26.93
C THR A 286 7.18 -9.55 -27.86
N PHE A 287 7.05 -8.23 -27.70
CA PHE A 287 6.23 -7.36 -28.55
C PHE A 287 6.87 -5.99 -28.71
N ARG A 288 6.54 -5.29 -29.80
CA ARG A 288 7.08 -3.97 -30.11
C ARG A 288 6.11 -2.86 -29.76
N VAL A 289 6.59 -1.83 -29.07
CA VAL A 289 5.84 -0.62 -28.73
C VAL A 289 6.41 0.56 -29.52
N GLN A 290 5.55 1.30 -30.22
CA GLN A 290 5.91 2.58 -30.84
C GLN A 290 5.85 3.69 -29.78
N LYS A 291 6.89 4.53 -29.68
CA LYS A 291 6.90 5.71 -28.82
C LYS A 291 6.38 6.92 -29.61
N ASP A 292 5.46 7.68 -29.01
CA ASP A 292 4.74 8.79 -29.65
C ASP A 292 5.60 9.98 -30.14
N ASN A 293 6.93 9.97 -29.96
CA ASN A 293 7.77 11.13 -30.29
C ASN A 293 9.13 10.82 -30.96
N ASN A 294 9.41 9.60 -31.40
CA ASN A 294 10.58 9.30 -32.26
C ASN A 294 10.41 7.92 -32.93
N ASN A 295 10.93 7.75 -34.16
CA ASN A 295 10.86 6.54 -34.99
C ASN A 295 11.60 5.28 -34.43
N SER A 296 11.82 5.19 -33.12
CA SER A 296 12.43 4.05 -32.43
C SER A 296 11.36 3.14 -31.84
N SER A 297 11.31 1.87 -32.27
CA SER A 297 10.51 0.82 -31.64
C SER A 297 11.26 0.20 -30.44
N GLU A 298 10.56 0.05 -29.31
CA GLU A 298 11.09 -0.63 -28.12
C GLU A 298 10.50 -2.04 -28.05
N GLU A 299 11.33 -3.06 -27.90
CA GLU A 299 10.90 -4.45 -27.69
C GLU A 299 10.72 -4.71 -26.18
N ARG A 300 9.55 -5.22 -25.81
CA ARG A 300 9.17 -5.55 -24.43
C ARG A 300 8.77 -7.01 -24.32
N THR A 301 8.92 -7.59 -23.14
CA THR A 301 8.53 -8.97 -22.85
C THR A 301 7.14 -9.00 -22.20
N ARG A 302 6.29 -9.94 -22.60
CA ARG A 302 5.01 -10.20 -21.94
C ARG A 302 5.24 -11.06 -20.70
N PHE A 303 5.24 -10.42 -19.54
CA PHE A 303 5.37 -11.08 -18.25
C PHE A 303 4.04 -11.69 -17.75
N TRP A 304 2.99 -11.67 -18.57
CA TRP A 304 1.72 -12.39 -18.40
C TRP A 304 1.61 -13.49 -19.45
N ASN A 305 1.37 -14.72 -19.00
CA ASN A 305 1.25 -15.88 -19.89
C ASN A 305 0.56 -17.06 -19.19
N ALA A 306 0.07 -18.00 -19.99
CA ALA A 306 -0.56 -19.21 -19.51
C ALA A 306 0.42 -20.06 -18.70
N TYR A 307 -0.07 -20.49 -17.54
CA TYR A 307 0.64 -21.35 -16.61
C TYR A 307 0.00 -22.74 -16.53
N MET A 308 -1.34 -22.82 -16.48
CA MET A 308 -2.07 -24.08 -16.53
C MET A 308 -3.18 -24.03 -17.58
N LEU A 309 -3.36 -25.12 -18.31
CA LEU A 309 -4.45 -25.30 -19.29
C LEU A 309 -5.36 -26.43 -18.85
N ILE A 310 -6.67 -26.22 -18.97
CA ILE A 310 -7.69 -27.24 -18.69
C ILE A 310 -8.45 -27.55 -19.97
N TYR A 311 -8.32 -28.79 -20.42
CA TYR A 311 -8.99 -29.32 -21.60
C TYR A 311 -10.05 -30.35 -21.21
N GLN A 312 -11.19 -30.37 -21.90
CA GLN A 312 -12.26 -31.35 -21.72
C GLN A 312 -12.37 -32.26 -22.93
N CYS A 313 -12.48 -33.57 -22.70
CA CYS A 313 -12.71 -34.53 -23.78
C CYS A 313 -14.07 -34.27 -24.46
N ILE A 314 -14.08 -34.13 -25.79
CA ILE A 314 -15.32 -33.84 -26.56
C ILE A 314 -16.24 -35.06 -26.59
N GLU A 315 -15.66 -36.27 -26.63
CA GLU A 315 -16.39 -37.54 -26.68
C GLU A 315 -15.88 -38.51 -25.60
N PRO A 316 -16.32 -38.36 -24.33
CA PRO A 316 -15.83 -39.18 -23.22
C PRO A 316 -16.10 -40.68 -23.39
N SER A 317 -17.10 -41.06 -24.19
CA SER A 317 -17.42 -42.46 -24.53
C SER A 317 -16.26 -43.18 -25.23
N LYS A 318 -15.40 -42.45 -25.97
CA LYS A 318 -14.21 -43.01 -26.63
C LYS A 318 -13.08 -43.36 -25.66
N LEU A 319 -13.16 -42.95 -24.39
CA LEU A 319 -12.17 -43.24 -23.35
C LEU A 319 -12.42 -44.58 -22.62
N LEU A 320 -13.57 -45.22 -22.85
CA LEU A 320 -13.94 -46.48 -22.21
C LEU A 320 -13.35 -47.68 -22.98
N PRO A 321 -12.84 -48.73 -22.29
CA PRO A 321 -12.45 -49.97 -22.96
C PRO A 321 -13.65 -50.67 -23.62
N PRO A 322 -13.47 -51.42 -24.72
CA PRO A 322 -14.55 -52.15 -25.37
C PRO A 322 -15.16 -53.18 -24.40
N PRO A 323 -16.50 -53.36 -24.39
CA PRO A 323 -17.17 -54.28 -23.47
C PRO A 323 -16.74 -55.73 -23.72
N LEU A 324 -16.42 -56.46 -22.65
CA LEU A 324 -16.17 -57.91 -22.69
C LEU A 324 -17.43 -58.66 -23.16
N PRO A 325 -17.30 -59.74 -23.96
CA PRO A 325 -18.44 -60.48 -24.47
C PRO A 325 -19.17 -61.23 -23.33
N VAL A 326 -20.41 -60.85 -23.08
CA VAL A 326 -21.26 -61.46 -22.04
C VAL A 326 -22.07 -62.61 -22.63
N SER A 327 -21.94 -63.79 -22.02
CA SER A 327 -22.70 -65.01 -22.33
C SER A 327 -24.19 -64.87 -21.98
N SER A 328 -25.04 -65.45 -22.83
CA SER A 328 -26.47 -65.21 -22.98
C SER A 328 -27.41 -65.92 -21.98
N SER A 329 -28.32 -65.13 -21.39
CA SER A 329 -29.77 -65.40 -21.09
C SER A 329 -30.17 -66.33 -19.91
N PRO A 330 -31.46 -66.35 -19.45
CA PRO A 330 -32.64 -65.57 -19.90
C PRO A 330 -33.58 -64.95 -18.82
N ASN A 331 -34.24 -63.85 -19.24
CA ASN A 331 -35.64 -63.39 -19.06
C ASN A 331 -36.54 -63.93 -17.93
N THR A 332 -37.19 -63.00 -17.19
CA THR A 332 -38.68 -63.00 -17.04
C THR A 332 -39.25 -61.66 -16.50
N THR A 333 -40.08 -61.04 -17.34
CA THR A 333 -41.30 -60.23 -17.14
C THR A 333 -41.72 -59.67 -15.77
N ARG A 334 -41.96 -58.35 -15.78
CA ARG A 334 -42.77 -57.55 -14.84
C ARG A 334 -44.24 -57.99 -14.78
N SER A 335 -44.86 -57.93 -13.59
CA SER A 335 -46.26 -57.48 -13.43
C SER A 335 -46.52 -56.88 -12.05
N SER A 336 -47.23 -55.76 -12.06
CA SER A 336 -47.83 -55.02 -10.93
C SER A 336 -49.07 -55.75 -10.37
N ARG A 337 -49.30 -55.67 -9.05
CA ARG A 337 -50.63 -55.71 -8.41
C ARG A 337 -50.64 -55.10 -7.00
N HIS A 338 -51.73 -54.40 -6.71
CA HIS A 338 -52.06 -53.56 -5.56
C HIS A 338 -52.56 -54.31 -4.29
N LEU A 339 -52.19 -53.77 -3.11
CA LEU A 339 -52.95 -53.51 -1.83
C LEU A 339 -53.71 -54.65 -1.09
N PRO A 340 -54.14 -54.53 0.21
CA PRO A 340 -53.93 -53.45 1.21
C PRO A 340 -53.54 -53.89 2.66
N GLY A 341 -52.99 -52.94 3.42
CA GLY A 341 -53.23 -52.64 4.84
C GLY A 341 -53.35 -53.74 5.92
N THR A 342 -52.45 -53.69 6.92
CA THR A 342 -52.83 -53.98 8.31
C THR A 342 -52.04 -53.08 9.26
N ALA A 343 -52.80 -52.34 10.07
CA ALA A 343 -52.31 -51.37 11.03
C ALA A 343 -51.64 -52.05 12.24
N VAL A 344 -50.51 -51.51 12.69
CA VAL A 344 -50.07 -51.64 14.09
C VAL A 344 -49.97 -50.24 14.67
N ARG A 345 -50.81 -50.02 15.69
CA ARG A 345 -50.89 -48.80 16.51
C ARG A 345 -49.57 -48.56 17.22
N ILE A 346 -49.02 -47.35 17.09
CA ILE A 346 -48.03 -46.81 18.01
C ILE A 346 -48.73 -45.78 18.90
N ASN A 347 -48.77 -46.08 20.20
CA ASN A 347 -49.18 -45.15 21.25
C ASN A 347 -48.25 -43.93 21.26
N ARG A 348 -48.86 -42.75 21.28
CA ARG A 348 -48.18 -41.49 21.55
C ARG A 348 -47.96 -41.34 23.06
N SER A 349 -46.72 -41.11 23.46
CA SER A 349 -46.41 -40.15 24.51
C SER A 349 -45.06 -39.49 24.27
N ASN A 350 -45.12 -38.15 24.28
CA ASN A 350 -44.07 -37.17 24.52
C ASN A 350 -43.09 -36.81 23.38
N GLN A 351 -43.55 -35.79 22.63
CA GLN A 351 -42.80 -34.63 22.13
C GLN A 351 -41.41 -34.89 21.55
N ARG A 352 -41.37 -35.07 20.22
CA ARG A 352 -40.21 -34.66 19.40
C ARG A 352 -40.69 -33.62 18.41
N ASP A 353 -39.96 -32.51 18.36
CA ASP A 353 -40.29 -31.29 17.64
C ASP A 353 -40.60 -31.56 16.17
N SER A 354 -41.68 -30.96 15.68
CA SER A 354 -42.11 -30.97 14.28
C SER A 354 -41.01 -30.54 13.29
N LEU A 355 -40.02 -29.77 13.76
CA LEU A 355 -38.83 -29.38 13.01
C LEU A 355 -37.87 -30.56 12.72
N SER A 356 -37.74 -31.51 13.64
CA SER A 356 -36.87 -32.69 13.46
C SER A 356 -37.44 -33.66 12.43
N GLN A 357 -38.77 -33.79 12.36
CA GLN A 357 -39.46 -34.59 11.34
C GLN A 357 -39.39 -33.94 9.95
N LEU A 358 -39.44 -32.60 9.90
CA LEU A 358 -39.20 -31.83 8.67
C LEU A 358 -37.76 -31.97 8.19
N ALA A 359 -36.79 -31.91 9.10
CA ALA A 359 -35.38 -32.13 8.78
C ALA A 359 -35.14 -33.56 8.25
N ASP A 360 -35.70 -34.59 8.88
CA ASP A 360 -35.61 -35.97 8.42
C ASP A 360 -36.32 -36.20 7.07
N LEU A 361 -37.41 -35.47 6.78
CA LEU A 361 -38.10 -35.52 5.48
C LEU A 361 -37.33 -34.80 4.37
N VAL A 362 -36.63 -33.71 4.69
CA VAL A 362 -35.73 -33.00 3.77
C VAL A 362 -34.50 -33.86 3.46
N VAL A 363 -33.89 -34.47 4.47
CA VAL A 363 -32.77 -35.41 4.28
C VAL A 363 -33.19 -36.66 3.50
N ARG A 364 -34.43 -37.14 3.68
CA ARG A 364 -34.98 -38.23 2.86
C ARG A 364 -35.29 -37.82 1.43
N SER A 365 -35.77 -36.59 1.18
CA SER A 365 -36.02 -36.12 -0.19
C SER A 365 -34.72 -35.86 -0.95
N GLU A 366 -33.66 -35.42 -0.27
CA GLU A 366 -32.31 -35.25 -0.84
C GLU A 366 -31.65 -36.58 -1.24
N ASN A 367 -32.01 -37.69 -0.58
CA ASN A 367 -31.51 -39.04 -0.89
C ASN A 367 -32.47 -39.85 -1.80
N SER A 368 -33.61 -39.27 -2.20
CA SER A 368 -34.59 -39.95 -3.04
C SER A 368 -34.31 -39.69 -4.51
N ASP A 369 -33.91 -40.74 -5.23
CA ASP A 369 -33.64 -40.84 -6.68
C ASP A 369 -34.84 -40.48 -7.61
N LEU A 370 -35.85 -39.73 -7.14
CA LEU A 370 -37.13 -39.55 -7.82
C LEU A 370 -37.17 -38.39 -8.84
N PHE A 371 -36.14 -37.54 -8.90
CA PHE A 371 -36.07 -36.39 -9.82
C PHE A 371 -34.73 -36.30 -10.56
N LYS A 372 -34.34 -37.39 -11.22
CA LYS A 372 -33.35 -37.34 -12.31
C LYS A 372 -34.09 -37.03 -13.60
N ILE A 373 -34.12 -35.76 -13.98
CA ILE A 373 -34.11 -35.20 -15.35
C ILE A 373 -34.14 -33.67 -15.18
N GLU A 374 -33.12 -32.98 -15.72
CA GLU A 374 -33.05 -31.52 -15.94
C GLU A 374 -33.01 -30.60 -14.70
N LYS A 375 -31.87 -30.60 -13.99
CA LYS A 375 -31.22 -29.40 -13.40
C LYS A 375 -29.99 -29.84 -12.60
N PRO A 376 -28.81 -29.25 -12.83
CA PRO A 376 -27.79 -29.19 -11.81
C PRO A 376 -27.80 -27.75 -11.22
N LEU A 377 -27.31 -27.41 -10.03
CA LEU A 377 -25.89 -27.45 -9.71
C LEU A 377 -25.54 -27.12 -8.23
N ILE A 378 -26.49 -26.87 -7.31
CA ILE A 378 -26.16 -26.35 -5.96
C ILE A 378 -26.89 -27.13 -4.85
N PRO A 379 -26.19 -27.75 -3.88
CA PRO A 379 -26.80 -28.43 -2.73
C PRO A 379 -27.72 -27.53 -1.91
N SER A 380 -28.82 -28.05 -1.34
CA SER A 380 -29.83 -27.25 -0.63
C SER A 380 -29.26 -26.41 0.51
N ARG A 381 -28.28 -26.96 1.25
CA ARG A 381 -27.57 -26.25 2.32
C ARG A 381 -26.81 -25.02 1.79
N VAL A 382 -26.12 -25.17 0.67
CA VAL A 382 -25.39 -24.06 0.02
C VAL A 382 -26.38 -23.03 -0.51
N LEU A 383 -27.50 -23.48 -1.10
CA LEU A 383 -28.56 -22.59 -1.56
C LEU A 383 -29.21 -21.79 -0.41
N ALA A 384 -29.38 -22.39 0.77
CA ALA A 384 -29.86 -21.70 1.96
C ALA A 384 -28.87 -20.63 2.42
N CYS A 385 -27.58 -20.97 2.55
CA CYS A 385 -26.53 -19.99 2.88
C CYS A 385 -26.51 -18.81 1.90
N VAL A 386 -26.55 -19.08 0.58
CA VAL A 386 -26.58 -18.03 -0.45
C VAL A 386 -27.83 -17.14 -0.31
N LYS A 387 -28.99 -17.71 0.04
CA LYS A 387 -30.21 -16.92 0.26
C LYS A 387 -30.07 -16.03 1.50
N ASP A 388 -29.54 -16.56 2.60
CA ASP A 388 -29.37 -15.82 3.85
C ASP A 388 -28.37 -14.68 3.65
N GLU A 389 -27.22 -14.94 3.00
CA GLU A 389 -26.23 -13.93 2.62
C GLU A 389 -26.84 -12.87 1.69
N ASN A 390 -27.64 -13.27 0.70
CA ASN A 390 -28.32 -12.32 -0.18
C ASN A 390 -29.34 -11.45 0.57
N LEU A 391 -30.10 -12.03 1.50
CA LEU A 391 -31.07 -11.29 2.30
C LEU A 391 -30.36 -10.29 3.22
N GLU A 392 -29.26 -10.69 3.83
CA GLU A 392 -28.42 -9.80 4.64
C GLU A 392 -27.80 -8.69 3.78
N PHE A 393 -27.26 -9.02 2.61
CA PHE A 393 -26.73 -8.04 1.67
C PHE A 393 -27.78 -7.01 1.25
N LEU A 394 -28.98 -7.48 0.86
CA LEU A 394 -30.09 -6.60 0.49
C LEU A 394 -30.53 -5.74 1.68
N LYS A 395 -30.67 -6.33 2.87
CA LYS A 395 -31.00 -5.60 4.09
C LYS A 395 -29.96 -4.52 4.41
N ASN A 396 -28.67 -4.84 4.33
CA ASN A 396 -27.59 -3.89 4.59
C ASN A 396 -27.54 -2.78 3.53
N ARG A 397 -27.75 -3.12 2.26
CA ARG A 397 -27.82 -2.15 1.16
C ARG A 397 -28.99 -1.18 1.34
N ASP A 398 -30.15 -1.68 1.75
CA ASP A 398 -31.38 -0.90 1.85
C ASP A 398 -31.46 -0.15 3.22
N THR A 399 -30.79 -0.63 4.27
CA THR A 399 -30.73 0.03 5.60
C THR A 399 -29.60 1.06 5.68
N TYR A 400 -28.40 0.76 5.16
CA TYR A 400 -27.25 1.65 5.22
C TYR A 400 -27.08 2.44 3.92
N CYS A 401 -28.10 3.25 3.61
CA CYS A 401 -28.13 4.14 2.46
C CYS A 401 -28.01 5.61 2.88
N ASP A 402 -27.70 6.48 1.91
CA ASP A 402 -27.54 7.91 2.15
C ASP A 402 -28.83 8.55 2.70
N ASP A 403 -29.99 8.14 2.19
CA ASP A 403 -31.30 8.62 2.64
C ASP A 403 -31.54 8.35 4.13
N TYR A 404 -31.18 7.15 4.62
CA TYR A 404 -31.28 6.81 6.03
C TYR A 404 -30.33 7.67 6.88
N PHE A 405 -29.11 7.90 6.41
CA PHE A 405 -28.12 8.71 7.16
C PHE A 405 -28.57 10.17 7.23
N GLN A 406 -29.11 10.70 6.13
CA GLN A 406 -29.70 12.03 6.06
C GLN A 406 -30.96 12.16 6.92
N PHE A 407 -31.79 11.11 7.00
CA PHE A 407 -32.93 11.07 7.90
C PHE A 407 -32.50 11.17 9.38
N ILE A 408 -31.54 10.34 9.82
CA ILE A 408 -31.04 10.40 11.19
C ILE A 408 -30.35 11.75 11.45
N TYR A 409 -29.59 12.29 10.50
CA TYR A 409 -28.98 13.62 10.61
C TYR A 409 -30.03 14.73 10.86
N LYS A 410 -31.12 14.73 10.07
CA LYS A 410 -32.22 15.69 10.26
C LYS A 410 -32.88 15.53 11.63
N LEU A 411 -33.13 14.29 12.05
CA LEU A 411 -33.71 13.99 13.37
C LEU A 411 -32.80 14.49 14.51
N SER A 412 -31.49 14.30 14.39
CA SER A 412 -30.48 14.79 15.34
C SER A 412 -30.31 16.32 15.36
N LYS A 413 -30.91 17.05 14.41
CA LYS A 413 -30.84 18.52 14.32
C LYS A 413 -32.14 19.21 14.75
N ILE A 414 -33.22 18.47 15.03
CA ILE A 414 -34.55 19.06 15.29
C ILE A 414 -34.54 20.11 16.41
N CYS A 415 -33.69 19.95 17.43
CA CYS A 415 -33.56 20.94 18.52
C CYS A 415 -33.11 22.34 18.07
N PHE A 416 -32.68 22.53 16.80
CA PHE A 416 -32.32 23.82 16.22
C PHE A 416 -33.34 24.38 15.24
N ASP A 417 -34.36 23.61 14.85
CA ASP A 417 -35.32 24.01 13.84
C ASP A 417 -36.52 24.66 14.54
N ASP A 418 -36.52 25.99 14.60
CA ASP A 418 -37.65 26.81 15.08
C ASP A 418 -38.80 26.77 14.05
N MET A 419 -39.48 25.63 13.90
CA MET A 419 -40.56 25.50 12.92
C MET A 419 -41.93 25.38 13.58
N ASN A 420 -42.70 26.48 13.45
CA ASN A 420 -44.16 26.56 13.36
C ASN A 420 -44.87 25.21 13.52
N ILE A 421 -45.17 24.86 14.76
CA ILE A 421 -46.03 23.73 15.11
C ILE A 421 -47.39 24.01 14.44
N PRO A 422 -47.94 23.08 13.63
CA PRO A 422 -49.31 23.20 13.13
C PRO A 422 -50.26 23.40 14.31
N TYR A 423 -51.21 24.34 14.18
CA TYR A 423 -52.14 24.79 15.24
C TYR A 423 -52.95 23.66 15.93
N ASP A 424 -52.86 22.42 15.45
CA ASP A 424 -53.67 21.26 15.84
C ASP A 424 -52.93 20.21 16.69
N MET A 425 -51.68 20.47 17.11
CA MET A 425 -50.94 19.60 18.04
C MET A 425 -50.88 20.23 19.43
N GLU A 426 -51.50 19.59 20.42
CA GLU A 426 -51.32 19.92 21.85
C GLU A 426 -49.83 19.85 22.19
N ILE A 427 -49.24 21.01 22.45
CA ILE A 427 -47.90 21.12 23.01
C ILE A 427 -48.00 20.49 24.40
N ILE A 428 -47.38 19.32 24.58
CA ILE A 428 -46.95 18.94 25.92
C ILE A 428 -45.90 19.99 26.25
N GLU A 429 -46.26 20.98 27.06
CA GLU A 429 -45.33 21.95 27.65
C GLU A 429 -44.37 21.14 28.53
N THR A 430 -43.37 20.52 27.92
CA THR A 430 -42.18 20.10 28.63
C THR A 430 -41.34 21.36 28.77
N ASP A 431 -41.32 21.93 29.97
CA ASP A 431 -40.45 23.03 30.42
C ASP A 431 -38.93 22.82 30.18
N ASN A 432 -38.51 21.81 29.41
CA ASN A 432 -37.12 21.39 29.33
C ASN A 432 -36.59 21.39 27.90
N ASP A 433 -36.23 22.57 27.37
CA ASP A 433 -35.32 22.70 26.22
C ASP A 433 -34.09 21.80 26.38
N GLU A 434 -33.62 21.60 27.63
CA GLU A 434 -32.54 20.68 27.99
C GLU A 434 -32.78 19.23 27.53
N THR A 435 -34.03 18.72 27.59
CA THR A 435 -34.34 17.34 27.18
C THR A 435 -34.24 17.13 25.67
N SER A 436 -34.55 18.15 24.88
CA SER A 436 -34.45 18.11 23.41
C SER A 436 -32.99 18.04 22.95
N TYR A 437 -32.11 18.86 23.54
CA TYR A 437 -30.67 18.81 23.25
C TYR A 437 -30.04 17.49 23.70
N GLU A 438 -30.44 16.97 24.86
CA GLU A 438 -29.99 15.65 25.36
C GLU A 438 -30.34 14.53 24.37
N LEU A 439 -31.61 14.44 23.93
CA LEU A 439 -32.07 13.41 22.99
C LEU A 439 -31.36 13.51 21.64
N CYS A 440 -31.25 14.71 21.09
CA CYS A 440 -30.55 14.96 19.82
C CYS A 440 -29.08 14.56 19.91
N THR A 441 -28.41 14.91 21.02
CA THR A 441 -27.01 14.55 21.28
C THR A 441 -26.82 13.04 21.43
N LYS A 442 -27.65 12.37 22.23
CA LYS A 442 -27.62 10.92 22.40
C LYS A 442 -27.84 10.19 21.08
N LEU A 443 -28.80 10.65 20.26
CA LEU A 443 -29.05 10.09 18.93
C LEU A 443 -27.85 10.28 18.00
N ALA A 444 -27.32 11.50 17.93
CA ALA A 444 -26.20 11.85 17.06
C ALA A 444 -24.94 11.03 17.41
N LEU A 445 -24.57 11.00 18.68
CA LEU A 445 -23.39 10.27 19.15
C LEU A 445 -23.54 8.75 18.95
N ASN A 446 -24.69 8.17 19.33
CA ASN A 446 -24.89 6.74 19.16
C ASN A 446 -24.88 6.33 17.69
N PHE A 447 -25.55 7.09 16.82
CA PHE A 447 -25.54 6.81 15.40
C PHE A 447 -24.15 6.96 14.78
N LEU A 448 -23.45 8.05 15.11
CA LEU A 448 -22.13 8.33 14.55
C LEU A 448 -21.11 7.24 14.95
N PHE A 449 -20.99 6.95 16.24
CA PHE A 449 -19.96 6.04 16.76
C PHE A 449 -20.29 4.55 16.56
N ASN A 450 -21.56 4.16 16.64
CA ASN A 450 -21.94 2.75 16.53
C ASN A 450 -22.33 2.34 15.10
N THR A 451 -22.66 3.29 14.23
CA THR A 451 -23.07 3.02 12.85
C THR A 451 -22.21 3.73 11.83
N HIS A 452 -22.26 5.06 11.76
CA HIS A 452 -21.74 5.80 10.59
C HIS A 452 -20.22 5.66 10.42
N LEU A 453 -19.44 5.80 11.49
CA LEU A 453 -17.97 5.66 11.42
C LEU A 453 -17.54 4.24 11.03
N ARG A 454 -18.37 3.21 11.26
CA ARG A 454 -18.08 1.80 10.95
C ARG A 454 -18.44 1.39 9.52
N THR A 455 -19.02 2.30 8.72
CA THR A 455 -19.44 2.01 7.34
C THR A 455 -18.28 1.98 6.35
N HIS A 456 -18.50 1.60 5.10
CA HIS A 456 -17.45 1.63 4.07
C HIS A 456 -17.12 3.08 3.66
N ARG A 457 -15.87 3.34 3.21
CA ARG A 457 -15.37 4.69 2.85
C ARG A 457 -16.30 5.45 1.88
N ARG A 458 -16.98 4.74 0.98
CA ARG A 458 -17.93 5.31 0.01
C ARG A 458 -19.14 6.00 0.67
N LEU A 459 -19.64 5.48 1.79
CA LEU A 459 -20.76 6.08 2.53
C LEU A 459 -20.32 7.19 3.49
N ARG A 460 -19.00 7.32 3.73
CA ARG A 460 -18.41 8.28 4.68
C ARG A 460 -18.03 9.63 4.05
N LYS A 461 -17.52 9.61 2.80
CA LYS A 461 -16.73 10.71 2.23
C LYS A 461 -17.43 12.07 2.14
N ASP A 462 -18.75 12.13 1.96
CA ASP A 462 -19.42 13.39 1.60
C ASP A 462 -20.23 14.03 2.76
N ASN A 463 -20.50 13.30 3.85
CA ASN A 463 -21.44 13.76 4.91
C ASN A 463 -20.81 13.93 6.31
N LEU A 464 -19.61 13.41 6.58
CA LEU A 464 -19.06 13.41 7.95
C LEU A 464 -18.75 14.81 8.51
N GLN A 465 -18.39 15.78 7.67
CA GLN A 465 -18.15 17.15 8.12
C GLN A 465 -19.42 17.80 8.70
N GLN A 466 -20.59 17.47 8.16
CA GLN A 466 -21.88 17.98 8.66
C GLN A 466 -22.17 17.45 10.07
N TRP A 467 -21.81 16.19 10.34
CA TRP A 467 -21.93 15.60 11.68
C TRP A 467 -21.01 16.26 12.70
N ILE A 468 -19.76 16.59 12.33
CA ILE A 468 -18.82 17.33 13.19
C ILE A 468 -19.40 18.70 13.54
N GLN A 469 -19.92 19.41 12.54
CA GLN A 469 -20.55 20.73 12.73
C GLN A 469 -21.80 20.65 13.60
N LEU A 470 -22.64 19.62 13.40
CA LEU A 470 -23.83 19.39 14.21
C LEU A 470 -23.47 19.13 15.68
N LEU A 471 -22.53 18.21 15.94
CA LEU A 471 -22.07 17.93 17.30
C LEU A 471 -21.42 19.16 17.95
N GLY A 472 -20.58 19.90 17.21
CA GLY A 472 -20.01 21.16 17.68
C GLY A 472 -21.09 22.15 18.10
N ARG A 473 -22.14 22.33 17.28
CA ARG A 473 -23.29 23.19 17.64
C ARG A 473 -24.05 22.69 18.86
N LEU A 474 -24.28 21.38 18.99
CA LEU A 474 -24.96 20.77 20.14
C LEU A 474 -24.17 21.00 21.44
N PHE A 475 -22.85 20.84 21.39
CA PHE A 475 -21.97 21.08 22.52
C PHE A 475 -21.94 22.57 22.91
N THR A 476 -21.80 23.48 21.96
CA THR A 476 -21.76 24.92 22.25
C THR A 476 -23.10 25.43 22.81
N LYS A 477 -24.24 24.89 22.38
CA LYS A 477 -25.56 25.38 22.81
C LYS A 477 -26.06 24.83 24.14
N ASN A 478 -25.58 23.66 24.57
CA ASN A 478 -26.08 23.05 25.81
C ASN A 478 -24.96 22.32 26.57
N SER A 479 -24.81 22.64 27.86
CA SER A 479 -23.76 22.06 28.70
C SER A 479 -24.00 20.57 29.02
N THR A 480 -25.25 20.11 29.05
CA THR A 480 -25.60 18.68 29.23
C THR A 480 -25.14 17.85 28.04
N SER A 481 -25.21 18.38 26.81
CA SER A 481 -24.61 17.74 25.62
C SER A 481 -23.12 17.45 25.81
N CYS A 482 -22.41 18.36 26.48
CA CYS A 482 -20.99 18.16 26.79
C CYS A 482 -20.79 17.03 27.81
N THR A 483 -21.57 17.02 28.89
CA THR A 483 -21.55 15.96 29.91
C THR A 483 -21.80 14.58 29.30
N ILE A 484 -22.81 14.45 28.42
CA ILE A 484 -23.15 13.18 27.74
C ILE A 484 -21.96 12.65 26.93
N PHE A 485 -21.21 13.52 26.25
CA PHE A 485 -20.03 13.08 25.50
C PHE A 485 -18.93 12.54 26.42
N TYR A 486 -18.63 13.25 27.52
CA TYR A 486 -17.66 12.78 28.51
C TYR A 486 -18.09 11.45 29.15
N GLU A 487 -19.36 11.31 29.52
CA GLU A 487 -19.92 10.07 30.05
C GLU A 487 -19.77 8.91 29.06
N LEU A 488 -20.11 9.12 27.78
CA LEU A 488 -19.96 8.10 26.74
C LEU A 488 -18.51 7.63 26.56
N LEU A 489 -17.53 8.53 26.73
CA LEU A 489 -16.11 8.17 26.70
C LEU A 489 -15.68 7.44 27.97
N PHE A 490 -16.12 7.91 29.14
CA PHE A 490 -15.73 7.36 30.43
C PHE A 490 -16.40 6.02 30.76
N GLU A 491 -17.60 5.74 30.25
CA GLU A 491 -18.22 4.40 30.31
C GLU A 491 -17.32 3.32 29.71
N LYS A 492 -16.49 3.70 28.73
CA LYS A 492 -15.52 2.81 28.07
C LYS A 492 -14.14 2.81 28.75
N ASN A 493 -13.96 3.51 29.88
CA ASN A 493 -12.66 3.71 30.55
C ASN A 493 -11.57 4.24 29.59
N ASP A 494 -10.28 3.98 29.88
CA ASP A 494 -9.13 4.32 29.02
C ASP A 494 -9.28 3.79 27.56
N TYR A 495 -10.16 2.82 27.31
CA TYR A 495 -10.39 2.28 25.97
C TYR A 495 -11.10 3.26 25.05
N GLY A 496 -11.89 4.22 25.56
CA GLY A 496 -12.65 5.14 24.71
C GLY A 496 -11.75 5.99 23.81
N LEU A 497 -10.79 6.70 24.41
CA LEU A 497 -9.81 7.52 23.69
C LEU A 497 -8.83 6.66 22.90
N LYS A 498 -8.32 5.57 23.50
CA LYS A 498 -7.38 4.66 22.84
C LYS A 498 -7.98 4.04 21.57
N LEU A 499 -9.24 3.60 21.61
CA LEU A 499 -9.91 2.92 20.49
C LEU A 499 -9.92 3.79 19.24
N TYR A 500 -10.23 5.08 19.38
CA TYR A 500 -10.39 5.98 18.23
C TYR A 500 -9.11 6.76 17.89
N LEU A 501 -8.25 7.09 18.86
CA LEU A 501 -7.01 7.83 18.58
C LEU A 501 -5.82 6.93 18.22
N LEU A 502 -5.78 5.68 18.68
CA LEU A 502 -4.60 4.81 18.53
C LEU A 502 -4.93 3.48 17.84
N ASP A 503 -5.94 2.75 18.30
CA ASP A 503 -6.23 1.40 17.79
C ASP A 503 -6.95 1.42 16.42
N CYS A 504 -7.60 2.53 16.06
CA CYS A 504 -8.32 2.67 14.80
C CYS A 504 -7.33 2.75 13.62
N PRO A 505 -7.35 1.83 12.65
CA PRO A 505 -6.41 1.82 11.53
C PRO A 505 -6.76 2.81 10.42
N ILE A 506 -7.90 3.52 10.52
CA ILE A 506 -8.42 4.40 9.46
C ILE A 506 -8.15 5.87 9.82
N ASP A 507 -7.24 6.51 9.08
CA ASP A 507 -6.80 7.89 9.31
C ASP A 507 -7.96 8.89 9.33
N ASP A 508 -8.88 8.78 8.36
CA ASP A 508 -10.07 9.63 8.24
C ASP A 508 -10.90 9.61 9.55
N ILE A 509 -11.04 8.44 10.20
CA ILE A 509 -11.82 8.30 11.44
C ILE A 509 -11.07 8.94 12.62
N ARG A 510 -9.75 8.72 12.72
CA ARG A 510 -8.93 9.30 13.79
C ARG A 510 -8.99 10.83 13.76
N TYR A 511 -8.89 11.41 12.56
CA TYR A 511 -8.99 12.85 12.35
C TYR A 511 -10.38 13.41 12.69
N ILE A 512 -11.46 12.72 12.32
CA ILE A 512 -12.82 13.13 12.69
C ILE A 512 -13.00 13.09 14.21
N PHE A 513 -12.53 12.02 14.85
CA PHE A 513 -12.64 11.90 16.30
C PHE A 513 -11.85 12.98 17.03
N GLU A 514 -10.65 13.32 16.54
CA GLU A 514 -9.83 14.42 17.04
C GLU A 514 -10.57 15.77 16.94
N GLN A 515 -11.18 16.11 15.80
CA GLN A 515 -11.99 17.32 15.67
C GLN A 515 -13.22 17.35 16.59
N ILE A 516 -13.89 16.22 16.80
CA ILE A 516 -15.00 16.14 17.76
C ILE A 516 -14.48 16.41 19.17
N CYS A 517 -13.31 15.86 19.52
CA CYS A 517 -12.63 16.11 20.79
C CYS A 517 -12.19 17.58 20.94
N GLU A 518 -11.74 18.23 19.86
CA GLU A 518 -11.44 19.67 19.88
C GLU A 518 -12.70 20.50 20.14
N ASN A 519 -13.80 20.21 19.43
CA ASN A 519 -15.06 20.93 19.59
C ASN A 519 -15.62 20.83 21.02
N ILE A 520 -15.57 19.64 21.64
CA ILE A 520 -16.03 19.47 23.03
C ILE A 520 -15.16 20.23 24.02
N LEU A 521 -13.83 20.26 23.83
CA LEU A 521 -12.94 21.02 24.71
C LEU A 521 -13.20 22.53 24.59
N GLN A 522 -13.37 23.04 23.37
CA GLN A 522 -13.72 24.45 23.13
C GLN A 522 -15.10 24.82 23.71
N ALA A 523 -16.13 23.99 23.47
CA ALA A 523 -17.47 24.21 24.01
C ALA A 523 -17.50 24.13 25.54
N THR A 524 -16.78 23.17 26.12
CA THR A 524 -16.64 23.04 27.59
C THR A 524 -16.04 24.31 28.18
N TYR A 525 -14.97 24.83 27.58
CA TYR A 525 -14.37 26.08 28.01
C TYR A 525 -15.33 27.27 27.90
N PHE A 526 -16.07 27.37 26.79
CA PHE A 526 -17.09 28.40 26.61
C PHE A 526 -18.14 28.40 27.73
N HIS A 527 -18.71 27.23 28.07
CA HIS A 527 -19.68 27.10 29.17
C HIS A 527 -19.10 27.43 30.54
N ILE A 528 -17.82 27.10 30.77
CA ILE A 528 -17.12 27.47 32.01
C ILE A 528 -17.00 29.01 32.10
N LEU A 529 -16.69 29.69 31.01
CA LEU A 529 -16.60 31.16 30.98
C LEU A 529 -17.97 31.83 31.17
N GLU A 530 -19.01 31.35 30.50
CA GLU A 530 -20.37 31.92 30.59
C GLU A 530 -20.92 31.85 32.02
N LYS A 531 -20.77 30.69 32.69
CA LYS A 531 -21.15 30.56 34.12
C LYS A 531 -20.38 31.51 35.02
N ASN A 532 -19.10 31.76 34.73
CA ASN A 532 -18.27 32.67 35.51
C ASN A 532 -18.65 34.16 35.31
N GLN A 533 -19.09 34.54 34.10
CA GLN A 533 -19.57 35.91 33.84
C GLN A 533 -20.85 36.24 34.62
N HIS A 534 -21.80 35.29 34.71
CA HIS A 534 -23.02 35.47 35.51
C HIS A 534 -22.76 35.61 37.02
N ILE A 535 -21.65 35.04 37.53
CA ILE A 535 -21.26 35.21 38.94
C ILE A 535 -20.69 36.61 39.18
N HIS A 536 -19.93 37.17 38.24
CA HIS A 536 -19.33 38.51 38.35
C HIS A 536 -20.35 39.66 38.37
N GLU A 537 -21.53 39.50 37.76
CA GLU A 537 -22.61 40.50 37.86
C GLU A 537 -23.22 40.58 39.26
N THR A 538 -23.01 39.57 40.12
CA THR A 538 -23.59 39.51 41.48
C THR A 538 -22.63 39.88 42.61
N ASN A 539 -21.32 40.01 42.36
CA ASN A 539 -20.32 40.36 43.38
C ASN A 539 -19.21 41.25 42.81
N ILE A 540 -19.24 42.54 43.14
CA ILE A 540 -18.37 43.60 42.56
C ILE A 540 -16.97 43.73 43.21
N ASN A 541 -16.59 42.91 44.20
CA ASN A 541 -15.47 43.32 45.08
C ASN A 541 -14.23 42.42 45.21
N ASP A 542 -13.92 41.46 44.32
CA ASP A 542 -12.64 40.73 44.43
C ASP A 542 -11.94 40.43 43.10
N ASN A 543 -10.60 40.45 43.15
CA ASN A 543 -9.65 40.41 42.03
C ASN A 543 -9.89 39.28 41.00
N HIS A 544 -9.75 39.66 39.72
CA HIS A 544 -10.16 38.93 38.51
C HIS A 544 -9.52 37.57 38.21
N GLU A 545 -8.47 37.12 38.92
CA GLU A 545 -7.81 35.83 38.63
C GLU A 545 -8.07 34.75 39.71
N THR A 546 -8.37 35.13 40.95
CA THR A 546 -8.42 34.19 42.08
C THR A 546 -9.79 33.50 42.23
N LEU A 547 -10.84 34.03 41.58
CA LEU A 547 -12.20 33.46 41.56
C LEU A 547 -12.36 32.25 40.63
N ILE A 548 -11.35 31.93 39.79
CA ILE A 548 -11.37 30.82 38.83
C ILE A 548 -11.42 29.44 39.52
N ILE A 549 -11.08 29.36 40.81
CA ILE A 549 -10.72 28.10 41.48
C ILE A 549 -11.82 27.55 42.41
N ASN A 550 -12.84 28.34 42.78
CA ASN A 550 -13.62 28.02 44.00
C ASN A 550 -15.08 27.55 43.81
N ILE A 551 -15.46 26.98 42.67
CA ILE A 551 -16.79 26.37 42.50
C ILE A 551 -16.65 25.01 41.82
N ASP A 552 -17.30 24.00 42.42
CA ASP A 552 -17.49 22.62 41.92
C ASP A 552 -18.15 22.59 40.52
N ASN A 553 -17.43 23.04 39.49
CA ASN A 553 -17.85 22.97 38.11
C ASN A 553 -17.59 21.55 37.62
N ASN A 554 -18.63 20.69 37.67
CA ASN A 554 -18.61 19.31 37.16
C ASN A 554 -17.96 19.23 35.76
N LEU A 555 -18.25 20.18 34.87
CA LEU A 555 -17.69 20.21 33.51
C LEU A 555 -16.17 20.46 33.48
N LEU A 556 -15.64 21.28 34.39
CA LEU A 556 -14.19 21.48 34.54
C LEU A 556 -13.53 20.19 35.04
N LEU A 557 -14.16 19.48 35.99
CA LEU A 557 -13.66 18.20 36.49
C LEU A 557 -13.65 17.13 35.38
N LEU A 558 -14.70 17.06 34.57
CA LEU A 558 -14.78 16.15 33.43
C LEU A 558 -13.71 16.46 32.38
N MET A 559 -13.49 17.74 32.05
CA MET A 559 -12.43 18.16 31.13
C MET A 559 -11.04 17.81 31.69
N LYS A 560 -10.79 18.06 32.98
CA LYS A 560 -9.53 17.68 33.65
C LYS A 560 -9.29 16.18 33.57
N LYS A 561 -10.30 15.37 33.94
CA LYS A 561 -10.25 13.90 33.84
C LYS A 561 -10.00 13.41 32.42
N PHE A 562 -10.60 14.06 31.41
CA PHE A 562 -10.36 13.76 30.01
C PHE A 562 -8.90 13.97 29.61
N ILE A 563 -8.31 15.11 30.01
CA ILE A 563 -6.91 15.43 29.72
C ILE A 563 -5.96 14.49 30.49
N GLU A 564 -6.25 14.16 31.74
CA GLU A 564 -5.48 13.17 32.50
C GLU A 564 -5.48 11.80 31.82
N GLN A 565 -6.63 11.32 31.35
CA GLN A 565 -6.71 10.08 30.57
C GLN A 565 -5.91 10.17 29.28
N LEU A 566 -6.02 11.28 28.54
CA LEU A 566 -5.25 11.52 27.32
C LEU A 566 -3.75 11.47 27.59
N ILE A 567 -3.25 12.17 28.61
CA ILE A 567 -1.82 12.18 28.95
C ILE A 567 -1.35 10.79 29.41
N ASN A 568 -2.16 10.04 30.15
CA ASN A 568 -1.83 8.69 30.58
C ASN A 568 -1.69 7.68 29.42
N LEU A 569 -2.26 7.96 28.25
CA LEU A 569 -2.04 7.12 27.06
C LEU A 569 -0.59 7.21 26.56
N LEU A 570 0.09 8.35 26.73
CA LEU A 570 1.47 8.56 26.28
C LEU A 570 2.42 7.51 26.83
N ASP A 571 2.31 7.27 28.14
CA ASP A 571 3.21 6.36 28.86
C ASP A 571 2.85 4.88 28.67
N LYS A 572 1.58 4.58 28.35
CA LYS A 572 1.08 3.20 28.31
C LYS A 572 0.96 2.61 26.91
N TYR A 573 0.53 3.38 25.91
CA TYR A 573 0.05 2.83 24.64
C TYR A 573 0.59 3.54 23.38
N VAL A 574 0.93 4.82 23.46
CA VAL A 574 1.36 5.59 22.27
C VAL A 574 2.66 5.03 21.67
N VAL A 575 3.58 4.55 22.51
CA VAL A 575 4.84 3.93 22.08
C VAL A 575 4.59 2.68 21.21
N GLU A 576 3.57 1.88 21.53
CA GLU A 576 3.21 0.67 20.78
C GLU A 576 2.48 1.00 19.46
N GLN A 577 1.78 2.14 19.40
CA GLN A 577 0.90 2.53 18.28
C GLN A 577 1.36 3.80 17.56
N ILE A 578 2.68 3.98 17.41
CA ILE A 578 3.27 5.23 16.89
C ILE A 578 2.88 5.57 15.46
N LYS A 579 2.51 4.58 14.63
CA LYS A 579 2.04 4.82 13.26
C LYS A 579 0.66 5.47 13.20
N HIS A 580 -0.06 5.50 14.32
CA HIS A 580 -1.41 6.06 14.40
C HIS A 580 -1.49 7.27 15.35
N SER A 581 -0.37 7.74 15.90
CA SER A 581 -0.34 8.74 16.99
C SER A 581 -0.53 10.20 16.55
N GLN A 582 -0.64 10.49 15.25
CA GLN A 582 -0.74 11.87 14.77
C GLN A 582 -1.94 12.62 15.36
N ALA A 583 -3.13 12.03 15.30
CA ALA A 583 -4.36 12.60 15.86
C ALA A 583 -4.27 12.79 17.39
N TYR A 584 -3.55 11.91 18.08
CA TYR A 584 -3.31 12.01 19.52
C TYR A 584 -2.51 13.29 19.88
N PHE A 585 -1.37 13.50 19.22
CA PHE A 585 -0.55 14.69 19.50
C PHE A 585 -1.23 15.98 19.01
N GLN A 586 -1.98 15.91 17.91
CA GLN A 586 -2.78 17.02 17.42
C GLN A 586 -3.83 17.46 18.47
N LEU A 587 -4.50 16.52 19.14
CA LEU A 587 -5.46 16.85 20.19
C LEU A 587 -4.83 17.56 21.39
N ILE A 588 -3.64 17.14 21.82
CA ILE A 588 -2.88 17.85 22.88
C ILE A 588 -2.60 19.28 22.45
N TYR A 589 -2.15 19.45 21.20
CA TYR A 589 -1.85 20.75 20.64
C TYR A 589 -3.11 21.64 20.52
N SER A 590 -4.25 21.09 20.16
CA SER A 590 -5.55 21.77 20.11
C SER A 590 -6.00 22.23 21.51
N TYR A 591 -5.83 21.40 22.55
CA TYR A 591 -6.11 21.79 23.93
C TYR A 591 -5.25 22.97 24.40
N MET A 592 -3.95 22.97 24.07
CA MET A 592 -3.04 24.08 24.41
C MET A 592 -3.45 25.43 23.82
N LYS A 593 -4.17 25.43 22.69
CA LYS A 593 -4.62 26.65 22.01
C LYS A 593 -5.80 27.33 22.68
N ILE A 594 -6.52 26.64 23.56
CA ILE A 594 -7.77 27.16 24.14
C ILE A 594 -7.49 28.39 25.00
N ASN A 595 -6.57 28.29 25.96
CA ASN A 595 -6.19 29.39 26.85
C ASN A 595 -4.86 29.10 27.58
N LYS A 596 -4.34 30.11 28.30
CA LYS A 596 -3.11 29.98 29.11
C LYS A 596 -3.23 28.95 30.25
N ASN A 597 -4.39 28.82 30.88
CA ASN A 597 -4.61 27.85 31.97
C ASN A 597 -4.50 26.39 31.49
N SER A 598 -4.83 26.13 30.21
CA SER A 598 -4.70 24.82 29.59
C SER A 598 -3.23 24.41 29.50
N ILE A 599 -2.35 25.38 29.21
CA ILE A 599 -0.89 25.18 29.22
C ILE A 599 -0.40 24.92 30.64
N ASN A 600 -0.83 25.72 31.61
CA ASN A 600 -0.44 25.54 33.02
C ASN A 600 -0.86 24.16 33.55
N TYR A 601 -2.08 23.71 33.25
CA TYR A 601 -2.55 22.40 33.68
C TYR A 601 -1.78 21.24 33.03
N LEU A 602 -1.42 21.38 31.74
CA LEU A 602 -0.54 20.41 31.09
C LEU A 602 0.87 20.36 31.73
N LEU A 603 1.40 21.51 32.17
CA LEU A 603 2.65 21.58 32.91
C LEU A 603 2.54 20.90 34.28
N GLU A 604 1.43 21.07 35.01
CA GLU A 604 1.15 20.34 36.26
C GLU A 604 1.15 18.81 36.05
N LEU A 605 0.76 18.35 34.86
CA LEU A 605 0.80 16.93 34.49
C LEU A 605 2.18 16.43 34.02
N ASN A 606 3.22 17.28 34.11
CA ASN A 606 4.59 17.00 33.67
C ASN A 606 4.70 16.64 32.18
N ILE A 607 3.83 17.19 31.32
CA ILE A 607 3.81 16.80 29.90
C ILE A 607 5.14 17.11 29.19
N PHE A 608 5.84 18.18 29.57
CA PHE A 608 7.10 18.58 28.97
C PHE A 608 8.12 17.44 29.07
N THR A 609 8.36 16.95 30.29
CA THR A 609 9.32 15.87 30.54
C THR A 609 8.87 14.55 29.90
N ARG A 610 7.57 14.23 29.93
CA ARG A 610 7.05 13.02 29.26
C ARG A 610 7.26 13.06 27.75
N LEU A 611 7.02 14.19 27.09
CA LEU A 611 7.26 14.36 25.65
C LEU A 611 8.75 14.35 25.29
N MET A 612 9.61 14.97 26.11
CA MET A 612 11.05 14.91 25.91
C MET A 612 11.58 13.47 26.04
N ASN A 613 11.13 12.73 27.05
CA ASN A 613 11.46 11.31 27.20
C ASN A 613 10.96 10.49 26.01
N PHE A 614 9.72 10.73 25.56
CA PHE A 614 9.16 10.09 24.36
C PHE A 614 10.01 10.35 23.12
N LEU A 615 10.41 11.59 22.88
CA LEU A 615 11.17 11.99 21.70
C LEU A 615 12.61 11.46 21.71
N LEU A 616 13.32 11.63 22.83
CA LEU A 616 14.77 11.38 22.89
C LEU A 616 15.12 9.92 23.22
N GLY A 617 14.33 9.28 24.10
CA GLY A 617 14.65 7.96 24.67
C GLY A 617 15.80 7.98 25.67
N GLU A 618 16.15 6.80 26.18
CA GLU A 618 17.23 6.63 27.16
C GLU A 618 18.63 6.58 26.52
N ASN A 619 18.72 6.18 25.24
CA ASN A 619 19.99 6.04 24.54
C ASN A 619 20.43 7.37 23.87
N ILE A 620 21.56 7.90 24.33
CA ILE A 620 22.12 9.19 23.90
C ILE A 620 22.71 9.11 22.47
N ASP A 621 23.24 7.96 22.07
CA ASP A 621 24.06 7.81 20.87
C ASP A 621 23.24 7.57 19.59
N THR A 622 22.10 6.87 19.69
CA THR A 622 21.30 6.46 18.53
C THR A 622 19.96 7.17 18.48
N ARG A 623 19.56 7.73 17.33
CA ARG A 623 18.22 8.34 17.15
C ARG A 623 17.14 7.32 17.50
N ARG A 624 16.21 7.68 18.40
CA ARG A 624 15.17 6.75 18.89
C ARG A 624 14.20 6.33 17.78
N TRP A 625 13.80 7.30 16.95
CA TRP A 625 12.75 7.12 15.95
C TRP A 625 13.29 7.29 14.53
N ASN A 626 12.84 6.45 13.60
CA ASN A 626 13.19 6.64 12.20
C ASN A 626 12.38 7.78 11.56
N SER A 627 12.81 8.25 10.39
CA SER A 627 12.19 9.39 9.71
C SER A 627 10.70 9.19 9.36
N GLY A 628 10.30 7.97 9.01
CA GLY A 628 8.90 7.66 8.72
C GLY A 628 8.02 7.76 9.97
N GLN A 629 8.52 7.29 11.11
CA GLN A 629 7.81 7.40 12.39
C GLN A 629 7.77 8.86 12.86
N ALA A 630 8.89 9.59 12.80
CA ALA A 630 8.98 10.95 13.29
C ALA A 630 8.00 11.93 12.63
N LYS A 631 7.69 11.71 11.35
CA LYS A 631 6.66 12.49 10.63
C LYS A 631 5.27 12.37 11.27
N GLU A 632 4.92 11.22 11.84
CA GLU A 632 3.63 10.99 12.49
C GLU A 632 3.43 11.84 13.76
N PHE A 633 4.52 12.26 14.42
CA PHE A 633 4.47 13.02 15.67
C PHE A 633 5.32 14.29 15.63
N GLY A 634 5.55 14.83 14.44
CA GLY A 634 6.35 16.04 14.25
C GLY A 634 5.84 17.27 15.02
N ILE A 635 4.53 17.33 15.29
CA ILE A 635 3.89 18.39 16.07
C ILE A 635 4.41 18.47 17.53
N ILE A 636 5.07 17.42 18.05
CA ILE A 636 5.69 17.42 19.38
C ILE A 636 6.68 18.58 19.53
N HIS A 637 7.45 18.91 18.49
CA HIS A 637 8.41 20.03 18.54
C HIS A 637 7.72 21.38 18.77
N GLU A 638 6.56 21.56 18.14
CA GLU A 638 5.74 22.76 18.29
C GLU A 638 5.08 22.82 19.68
N ILE A 639 4.62 21.67 20.21
CA ILE A 639 4.09 21.54 21.57
C ILE A 639 5.15 21.91 22.61
N ILE A 640 6.34 21.31 22.53
CA ILE A 640 7.46 21.58 23.45
C ILE A 640 7.83 23.06 23.42
N ALA A 641 7.89 23.66 22.22
CA ALA A 641 8.22 25.06 22.08
C ALA A 641 7.19 25.97 22.75
N ARG A 642 5.89 25.69 22.56
CA ARG A 642 4.81 26.47 23.22
C ARG A 642 4.82 26.33 24.74
N LEU A 643 5.04 25.13 25.26
CA LEU A 643 5.17 24.91 26.71
C LEU A 643 6.32 25.76 27.27
N THR A 644 7.46 25.78 26.58
CA THR A 644 8.65 26.51 26.99
C THR A 644 8.44 28.03 26.94
N LEU A 645 7.88 28.54 25.83
CA LEU A 645 7.61 29.97 25.66
C LEU A 645 6.61 30.51 26.69
N ALA A 646 5.64 29.70 27.11
CA ALA A 646 4.66 30.09 28.12
C ALA A 646 5.27 30.25 29.53
N CYS A 647 6.38 29.58 29.82
CA CYS A 647 7.05 29.62 31.13
C CYS A 647 7.89 30.88 31.36
N ASN A 648 8.03 31.76 30.35
CA ASN A 648 8.73 33.03 30.40
C ASN A 648 10.12 32.94 31.07
N LEU A 649 11.10 32.42 30.33
CA LEU A 649 12.49 32.19 30.79
C LEU A 649 13.22 33.47 31.30
N ASN A 650 12.66 34.66 31.09
CA ASN A 650 13.33 35.96 31.21
C ASN A 650 12.91 36.83 32.43
N LYS A 651 12.21 36.32 33.46
CA LYS A 651 11.88 37.12 34.67
C LYS A 651 12.13 36.40 36.00
N ASP A 652 12.84 37.08 36.90
CA ASP A 652 13.30 36.64 38.24
C ASP A 652 12.21 36.55 39.33
N ILE A 653 11.00 36.11 39.02
CA ILE A 653 9.96 35.87 40.04
C ILE A 653 9.38 34.48 39.83
N PHE A 654 9.95 33.48 40.51
CA PHE A 654 9.53 32.10 40.41
C PHE A 654 9.03 31.57 41.77
N ASN A 655 7.84 30.97 41.77
CA ASN A 655 7.35 30.06 42.81
C ASN A 655 8.11 28.72 42.75
N GLU A 656 8.12 27.90 43.81
CA GLU A 656 8.86 26.63 43.88
C GLU A 656 8.58 25.66 42.71
N GLN A 657 7.33 25.54 42.24
CA GLN A 657 6.97 24.72 41.07
C GLN A 657 7.62 25.22 39.76
N ASN A 658 7.81 26.54 39.62
CA ASN A 658 8.46 27.09 38.42
C ASN A 658 9.97 26.86 38.44
N ILE A 659 10.59 26.65 39.60
CA ILE A 659 12.02 26.35 39.73
C ILE A 659 12.32 24.94 39.23
N GLU A 660 11.51 23.95 39.60
CA GLU A 660 11.69 22.57 39.14
C GLU A 660 11.53 22.47 37.61
N LEU A 661 10.50 23.11 37.07
CA LEU A 661 10.26 23.15 35.62
C LEU A 661 11.39 23.88 34.87
N LYS A 662 11.90 24.98 35.43
CA LYS A 662 13.07 25.68 34.88
C LYS A 662 14.31 24.77 34.86
N ASN A 663 14.57 24.05 35.95
CA ASN A 663 15.70 23.09 36.01
C ASN A 663 15.54 21.96 34.98
N GLN A 664 14.31 21.46 34.78
CA GLN A 664 14.02 20.47 33.75
C GLN A 664 14.32 21.04 32.35
N MET A 665 13.84 22.25 32.03
CA MET A 665 14.10 22.91 30.75
C MET A 665 15.60 23.17 30.54
N GLU A 666 16.31 23.67 31.55
CA GLU A 666 17.75 23.89 31.48
C GLU A 666 18.53 22.60 31.21
N THR A 667 18.10 21.47 31.78
CA THR A 667 18.70 20.15 31.55
C THR A 667 18.65 19.75 30.06
N TYR A 668 17.56 20.08 29.37
CA TYR A 668 17.37 19.73 27.96
C TYR A 668 17.84 20.78 26.96
N PHE A 669 17.92 22.06 27.32
CA PHE A 669 18.38 23.13 26.40
C PHE A 669 19.86 23.48 26.59
N TYR A 670 20.39 23.32 27.80
CA TYR A 670 21.77 23.70 28.16
C TYR A 670 22.57 22.57 28.84
N GLY A 671 21.89 21.54 29.33
CA GLY A 671 22.52 20.39 30.00
C GLY A 671 22.96 19.27 29.06
N HIS A 672 23.15 18.07 29.62
CA HIS A 672 23.67 16.90 28.90
C HIS A 672 22.77 16.41 27.75
N TRP A 673 21.47 16.71 27.77
CA TRP A 673 20.54 16.37 26.68
C TRP A 673 20.49 17.42 25.56
N ALA A 674 21.11 18.59 25.73
CA ALA A 674 21.04 19.70 24.77
C ALA A 674 21.49 19.30 23.36
N ASN A 675 22.66 18.67 23.24
CA ASN A 675 23.17 18.24 21.94
C ASN A 675 22.18 17.29 21.22
N ARG A 676 21.55 16.40 21.99
CA ARG A 676 20.62 15.42 21.48
C ARG A 676 19.31 16.05 21.00
N TYR A 677 18.73 16.96 21.79
CA TYR A 677 17.51 17.66 21.39
C TYR A 677 17.73 18.58 20.18
N LEU A 678 18.86 19.29 20.11
CA LEU A 678 19.19 20.14 18.96
C LEU A 678 19.38 19.32 17.66
N LYS A 679 19.90 18.09 17.75
CA LYS A 679 19.92 17.15 16.62
C LYS A 679 18.51 16.74 16.19
N GLU A 680 17.60 16.45 17.12
CA GLU A 680 16.20 16.16 16.78
C GLU A 680 15.50 17.34 16.12
N ILE A 681 15.77 18.57 16.55
CA ILE A 681 15.27 19.77 15.86
C ILE A 681 15.77 19.81 14.42
N CYS A 682 17.05 19.53 14.16
CA CYS A 682 17.58 19.50 12.80
C CYS A 682 16.84 18.47 11.93
N TYR A 683 16.58 17.27 12.44
CA TYR A 683 15.77 16.26 11.75
C TYR A 683 14.33 16.75 11.51
N ALA A 684 13.71 17.39 12.50
CA ALA A 684 12.36 17.94 12.37
C ALA A 684 12.24 18.95 11.22
N PHE A 685 13.23 19.85 11.05
CA PHE A 685 13.25 20.78 9.93
C PHE A 685 13.44 20.10 8.57
N GLN A 686 14.07 18.93 8.51
CA GLN A 686 14.18 18.14 7.27
C GLN A 686 12.88 17.37 6.97
N GLU A 687 12.15 16.96 8.00
CA GLU A 687 11.03 16.02 7.88
C GLU A 687 9.66 16.72 7.77
N ILE A 688 9.54 17.94 8.29
CA ILE A 688 8.28 18.67 8.46
C ILE A 688 8.35 20.02 7.74
N SER A 689 7.22 20.50 7.25
CA SER A 689 7.15 21.86 6.67
C SER A 689 7.49 22.92 7.73
N PRO A 690 8.35 23.91 7.43
CA PRO A 690 8.68 25.01 8.34
C PRO A 690 7.45 25.81 8.82
N SER A 691 6.35 25.79 8.06
CA SER A 691 5.09 26.43 8.48
C SER A 691 4.44 25.78 9.69
N GLN A 692 4.83 24.55 10.05
CA GLN A 692 4.32 23.82 11.21
C GLN A 692 5.23 23.95 12.45
N LEU A 693 6.39 24.62 12.32
CA LEU A 693 7.40 24.77 13.37
C LEU A 693 7.53 26.23 13.85
N THR A 694 6.44 26.99 13.79
CA THR A 694 6.45 28.43 14.06
C THR A 694 6.92 28.78 15.47
N CYS A 695 6.40 28.12 16.50
CA CYS A 695 6.82 28.36 17.87
C CYS A 695 8.21 27.76 18.12
N THR A 696 8.57 26.66 17.46
CA THR A 696 9.92 26.10 17.54
C THR A 696 10.97 27.09 17.02
N VAL A 697 10.71 27.77 15.90
CA VAL A 697 11.58 28.84 15.39
C VAL A 697 11.70 29.97 16.42
N GLN A 698 10.58 30.47 16.94
CA GLN A 698 10.57 31.53 17.95
C GLN A 698 11.36 31.16 19.22
N LEU A 699 11.20 29.92 19.70
CA LEU A 699 11.97 29.41 20.84
C LEU A 699 13.47 29.45 20.55
N ILE A 700 13.87 28.96 19.38
CA ILE A 700 15.27 28.90 18.99
C ILE A 700 15.88 30.30 18.84
N GLU A 701 15.15 31.25 18.27
CA GLU A 701 15.56 32.66 18.16
C GLU A 701 15.77 33.28 19.56
N ILE A 702 14.85 33.02 20.50
CA ILE A 702 14.95 33.51 21.88
C ILE A 702 16.15 32.87 22.62
N LEU A 703 16.37 31.56 22.46
CA LEU A 703 17.49 30.85 23.08
C LEU A 703 18.84 31.29 22.51
N ALA A 704 18.88 31.70 21.23
CA ALA A 704 20.08 32.21 20.57
C ALA A 704 20.37 33.68 20.86
N LEU A 705 19.36 34.46 21.23
CA LEU A 705 19.46 35.91 21.46
C LEU A 705 20.50 36.23 22.54
N ASN A 706 21.57 36.93 22.15
CA ASN A 706 22.74 37.26 22.99
C ASN A 706 23.36 36.04 23.72
N ASN A 707 23.13 34.82 23.24
CA ASN A 707 23.68 33.60 23.83
C ASN A 707 24.70 32.96 22.88
N GLN A 708 25.98 33.27 23.10
CA GLN A 708 27.06 32.78 22.26
C GLN A 708 27.21 31.26 22.33
N SER A 709 27.14 30.67 23.53
CA SER A 709 27.34 29.22 23.73
C SER A 709 26.29 28.41 22.98
N PHE A 710 25.01 28.78 23.15
CA PHE A 710 23.91 28.12 22.46
C PHE A 710 24.00 28.29 20.93
N SER A 711 24.30 29.52 20.47
CA SER A 711 24.46 29.82 19.05
C SER A 711 25.56 28.98 18.41
N GLU A 712 26.73 28.89 19.03
CA GLU A 712 27.85 28.08 18.56
C GLU A 712 27.52 26.59 18.50
N GLN A 713 26.89 26.06 19.55
CA GLN A 713 26.51 24.65 19.61
C GLN A 713 25.47 24.29 18.54
N LEU A 714 24.44 25.11 18.37
CA LEU A 714 23.41 24.89 17.35
C LEU A 714 23.98 25.00 15.94
N ILE A 715 24.79 26.03 15.66
CA ILE A 715 25.46 26.21 14.36
C ILE A 715 26.34 24.99 14.04
N LYS A 716 27.07 24.46 15.02
CA LYS A 716 27.89 23.25 14.86
C LYS A 716 27.05 22.05 14.39
N ILE A 717 25.90 21.83 15.02
CA ILE A 717 25.00 20.71 14.70
C ILE A 717 24.33 20.90 13.33
N ILE A 718 23.87 22.12 13.00
CA ILE A 718 23.24 22.41 11.70
C ILE A 718 24.25 22.20 10.57
N LEU A 719 25.48 22.70 10.70
CA LEU A 719 26.50 22.54 9.66
C LEU A 719 26.93 21.08 9.50
N GLN A 720 27.08 20.32 10.60
CA GLN A 720 27.32 18.88 10.51
C GLN A 720 26.17 18.17 9.76
N SER A 721 24.93 18.57 10.01
CA SER A 721 23.76 18.06 9.29
C SER A 721 23.79 18.45 7.81
N ILE A 722 24.18 19.67 7.47
CA ILE A 722 24.35 20.14 6.08
C ILE A 722 25.42 19.35 5.35
N VAL A 723 26.53 18.97 6.00
CA VAL A 723 27.59 18.17 5.38
C VAL A 723 27.11 16.75 5.08
N GLN A 724 26.30 16.16 5.98
CA GLN A 724 25.85 14.76 5.87
C GLN A 724 24.56 14.57 5.06
N ALA A 725 23.73 15.61 4.92
CA ALA A 725 22.42 15.52 4.27
C ALA A 725 22.50 15.30 2.76
N HIS A 726 21.46 14.69 2.17
CA HIS A 726 21.29 14.64 0.72
C HIS A 726 20.97 16.04 0.16
N THR A 727 21.28 16.26 -1.13
CA THR A 727 21.09 17.56 -1.78
C THR A 727 19.64 18.05 -1.79
N ASN A 728 18.66 17.15 -1.65
CA ASN A 728 17.24 17.52 -1.63
C ASN A 728 16.80 18.08 -0.26
N ASP A 729 17.51 17.76 0.83
CA ASP A 729 17.17 18.20 2.19
C ASP A 729 17.85 19.52 2.57
N LEU A 730 18.87 19.93 1.81
CA LEU A 730 19.66 21.13 2.06
C LEU A 730 18.83 22.41 2.08
N LYS A 731 17.81 22.52 1.24
CA LYS A 731 16.90 23.68 1.19
C LYS A 731 16.24 23.95 2.54
N SER A 732 15.79 22.91 3.23
CA SER A 732 15.16 23.02 4.54
C SER A 732 16.17 23.38 5.63
N LEU A 733 17.37 22.79 5.60
CA LEU A 733 18.45 23.11 6.53
C LEU A 733 18.97 24.55 6.37
N PHE A 734 19.11 25.03 5.13
CA PHE A 734 19.49 26.42 4.85
C PHE A 734 18.42 27.41 5.34
N LYS A 735 17.14 27.06 5.17
CA LYS A 735 16.06 27.86 5.74
C LYS A 735 16.13 27.87 7.27
N PHE A 736 16.41 26.74 7.91
CA PHE A 736 16.61 26.67 9.35
C PHE A 736 17.79 27.55 9.80
N LEU A 737 18.94 27.43 9.14
CA LEU A 737 20.13 28.25 9.40
C LEU A 737 19.86 29.75 9.24
N SER A 738 19.01 30.15 8.29
CA SER A 738 18.64 31.54 8.09
C SER A 738 17.93 32.17 9.29
N TYR A 739 17.11 31.41 10.03
CA TYR A 739 16.45 31.94 11.24
C TYR A 739 17.47 32.35 12.31
N ILE A 740 18.55 31.58 12.47
CA ILE A 740 19.63 31.88 13.42
C ILE A 740 20.52 33.03 12.96
N LEU A 741 20.86 33.06 11.66
CA LEU A 741 21.74 34.10 11.12
C LEU A 741 21.07 35.48 11.06
N LEU A 742 19.73 35.53 11.02
CA LEU A 742 18.96 36.76 10.95
C LEU A 742 18.47 37.28 12.31
N VAL A 743 18.81 36.60 13.43
CA VAL A 743 18.60 37.18 14.77
C VAL A 743 19.38 38.49 14.85
N ASP A 744 18.69 39.58 15.15
CA ASP A 744 19.24 40.93 15.25
C ASP A 744 19.72 41.20 16.68
N ASP A 745 21.01 40.93 16.93
CA ASP A 745 21.67 41.14 18.23
C ASP A 745 23.17 41.41 18.05
N SER A 746 23.87 41.59 19.18
CA SER A 746 25.32 41.86 19.20
C SER A 746 26.20 40.72 18.62
N LEU A 747 25.64 39.53 18.42
CA LEU A 747 26.35 38.33 17.97
C LEU A 747 26.07 37.99 16.49
N GLN A 748 25.23 38.75 15.79
CA GLN A 748 24.85 38.46 14.40
C GLN A 748 26.06 38.28 13.46
N THR A 749 26.99 39.25 13.46
CA THR A 749 28.21 39.18 12.64
C THR A 749 29.09 37.99 13.03
N LYS A 750 29.17 37.66 14.32
CA LYS A 750 29.92 36.51 14.81
C LYS A 750 29.30 35.19 14.35
N ARG A 751 27.97 35.08 14.34
CA ARG A 751 27.26 33.91 13.78
C ARG A 751 27.53 33.75 12.28
N LEU A 752 27.54 34.85 11.50
CA LEU A 752 27.91 34.83 10.09
C LEU A 752 29.36 34.33 9.89
N GLN A 753 30.30 34.87 10.67
CA GLN A 753 31.70 34.44 10.63
C GLN A 753 31.85 32.94 10.92
N LEU A 754 31.24 32.46 12.01
CA LEU A 754 31.27 31.05 12.39
C LEU A 754 30.73 30.12 11.31
N VAL A 755 29.64 30.52 10.65
CA VAL A 755 28.99 29.70 9.62
C VAL A 755 29.82 29.63 8.34
N PHE A 756 30.32 30.76 7.86
CA PHE A 756 30.95 30.84 6.55
C PHE A 756 32.45 30.52 6.59
N GLU A 757 33.17 31.02 7.59
CA GLU A 757 34.61 30.86 7.73
C GLU A 757 34.98 29.58 8.50
N GLY A 758 34.15 29.16 9.46
CA GLY A 758 34.43 28.04 10.36
C GLY A 758 35.22 28.46 11.61
N ILE A 759 35.66 27.49 12.42
CA ILE A 759 36.45 27.75 13.63
C ILE A 759 37.85 27.17 13.45
N ASN A 760 38.87 28.04 13.47
CA ASN A 760 40.28 27.66 13.52
C ASN A 760 40.81 27.89 14.94
N GLU A 761 40.58 26.96 15.87
CA GLU A 761 41.26 27.02 17.17
C GLU A 761 42.68 26.49 17.02
N SER A 762 43.66 27.40 16.96
CA SER A 762 45.08 27.06 17.06
C SER A 762 45.44 26.73 18.51
N GLY A 763 45.04 25.56 19.00
CA GLY A 763 45.34 25.05 20.34
C GLY A 763 46.12 23.73 20.29
N ASN A 764 47.31 23.70 20.89
CA ASN A 764 48.22 22.54 20.98
C ASN A 764 47.65 21.37 21.82
N GLY A 765 46.68 20.61 21.29
CA GLY A 765 46.23 19.36 21.90
C GLY A 765 45.61 18.41 20.88
N ASP A 766 45.99 17.13 20.94
CA ASP A 766 45.68 16.04 19.99
C ASP A 766 44.18 15.68 19.79
N ASN A 767 43.24 16.52 20.23
CA ASN A 767 41.79 16.36 20.01
C ASN A 767 41.13 17.64 19.46
N CYS A 768 41.84 18.40 18.63
CA CYS A 768 41.31 19.61 18.02
C CYS A 768 40.38 19.26 16.84
N GLN A 769 39.05 19.36 17.03
CA GLN A 769 38.09 19.22 15.93
C GLN A 769 38.14 20.45 15.02
N HIS A 770 38.80 20.34 13.87
CA HIS A 770 38.73 21.36 12.83
C HIS A 770 37.27 21.48 12.34
N PHE A 771 36.66 22.65 12.51
CA PHE A 771 35.26 22.87 12.13
C PHE A 771 35.18 23.68 10.82
N THR A 772 34.80 23.00 9.73
CA THR A 772 34.81 23.54 8.36
C THR A 772 33.59 24.41 8.06
N GLY A 773 33.78 25.69 7.73
CA GLY A 773 32.71 26.62 7.33
C GLY A 773 32.20 26.42 5.90
N LEU A 774 31.09 27.08 5.54
CA LEU A 774 30.44 26.93 4.23
C LEU A 774 31.35 27.27 3.03
N TYR A 775 32.32 28.18 3.16
CA TYR A 775 33.27 28.45 2.07
C TYR A 775 34.13 27.22 1.73
N SER A 776 34.58 26.49 2.75
CA SER A 776 35.32 25.24 2.55
C SER A 776 34.44 24.12 2.00
N LEU A 777 33.16 24.08 2.40
CA LEU A 777 32.18 23.16 1.84
C LEU A 777 31.98 23.40 0.34
N ILE A 778 31.90 24.66 -0.10
CA ILE A 778 31.81 24.99 -1.53
C ILE A 778 33.04 24.46 -2.27
N ARG A 779 34.26 24.73 -1.77
CA ARG A 779 35.51 24.28 -2.43
C ARG A 779 35.56 22.77 -2.63
N THR A 780 35.24 22.01 -1.59
CA THR A 780 35.25 20.53 -1.64
C THR A 780 34.11 19.97 -2.49
N SER A 781 32.95 20.65 -2.52
CA SER A 781 31.77 20.22 -3.27
C SER A 781 31.82 20.56 -4.76
N ILE A 782 32.66 21.51 -5.18
CA ILE A 782 32.79 21.90 -6.60
C ILE A 782 33.20 20.71 -7.49
N GLU A 783 34.07 19.83 -6.99
CA GLU A 783 34.57 18.66 -7.73
C GLU A 783 33.73 17.41 -7.48
N SER A 784 33.23 17.22 -6.26
CA SER A 784 32.52 16.00 -5.84
C SER A 784 31.00 16.07 -6.04
N GLU A 785 30.34 17.16 -5.63
CA GLU A 785 28.89 17.33 -5.59
C GLU A 785 28.46 18.74 -6.01
N GLN A 786 28.54 19.04 -7.31
CA GLN A 786 28.29 20.38 -7.87
C GLN A 786 26.93 21.00 -7.47
N ARG A 787 25.89 20.19 -7.25
CA ARG A 787 24.59 20.70 -6.76
C ARG A 787 24.69 21.26 -5.35
N ARG A 788 25.42 20.61 -4.43
CA ARG A 788 25.64 21.11 -3.07
C ARG A 788 26.40 22.44 -3.10
N ALA A 789 27.44 22.54 -3.93
CA ALA A 789 28.16 23.78 -4.15
C ALA A 789 27.21 24.90 -4.63
N TYR A 790 26.40 24.63 -5.66
CA TYR A 790 25.42 25.61 -6.16
C TYR A 790 24.39 26.04 -5.11
N GLN A 791 23.80 25.09 -4.37
CA GLN A 791 22.80 25.42 -3.36
C GLN A 791 23.40 26.26 -2.22
N THR A 792 24.64 25.99 -1.83
CA THR A 792 25.36 26.78 -0.83
C THR A 792 25.65 28.21 -1.32
N VAL A 793 26.06 28.37 -2.59
CA VAL A 793 26.22 29.69 -3.23
C VAL A 793 24.89 30.43 -3.29
N LYS A 794 23.81 29.75 -3.70
CA LYS A 794 22.47 30.34 -3.76
C LYS A 794 21.98 30.78 -2.38
N PHE A 795 22.26 30.00 -1.33
CA PHE A 795 21.95 30.37 0.05
C PHE A 795 22.64 31.68 0.48
N LEU A 796 23.94 31.81 0.20
CA LEU A 796 24.71 33.03 0.47
C LEU A 796 24.07 34.26 -0.18
N ILE A 797 23.78 34.18 -1.48
CA ILE A 797 23.19 35.30 -2.24
C ILE A 797 21.77 35.61 -1.77
N ASN A 798 20.99 34.60 -1.40
CA ASN A 798 19.66 34.82 -0.83
C ASN A 798 19.74 35.53 0.53
N LEU A 799 20.73 35.23 1.37
CA LEU A 799 20.94 35.93 2.64
C LEU A 799 21.35 37.39 2.42
N SER A 800 22.28 37.68 1.50
CA SER A 800 22.71 39.05 1.21
C SER A 800 21.56 39.94 0.73
N ASN A 801 20.60 39.37 0.00
CA ASN A 801 19.44 40.10 -0.50
C ASN A 801 18.34 40.31 0.55
N ARG A 802 18.34 39.54 1.64
CA ARG A 802 17.31 39.61 2.69
C ARG A 802 17.64 40.63 3.78
N HIS A 803 18.92 40.88 4.07
CA HIS A 803 19.31 41.73 5.20
C HIS A 803 20.56 42.56 4.88
N SER A 804 20.54 43.87 5.19
CA SER A 804 21.66 44.79 4.94
C SER A 804 22.95 44.36 5.64
N SER A 805 22.88 44.00 6.93
CA SER A 805 24.07 43.53 7.68
C SER A 805 24.74 42.30 7.03
N CYS A 806 23.96 41.38 6.45
CA CYS A 806 24.49 40.25 5.70
C CYS A 806 25.18 40.72 4.41
N LYS A 807 24.56 41.66 3.69
CA LYS A 807 25.12 42.27 2.48
C LYS A 807 26.46 42.94 2.76
N ASP A 808 26.56 43.70 3.84
CA ASP A 808 27.77 44.41 4.26
C ASP A 808 28.87 43.40 4.63
N TYR A 809 28.53 42.35 5.38
CA TYR A 809 29.45 41.26 5.72
C TYR A 809 29.99 40.55 4.47
N PHE A 810 29.13 40.12 3.54
CA PHE A 810 29.58 39.44 2.32
C PHE A 810 30.36 40.35 1.38
N SER A 811 30.06 41.65 1.38
CA SER A 811 30.86 42.65 0.66
C SER A 811 32.26 42.74 1.26
N SER A 812 32.38 42.84 2.59
CA SER A 812 33.68 42.89 3.27
C SER A 812 34.53 41.61 3.12
N THR A 813 33.88 40.46 2.89
CA THR A 813 34.53 39.15 2.73
C THR A 813 34.55 38.63 1.28
N ALA A 814 34.32 39.52 0.30
CA ALA A 814 34.23 39.18 -1.13
C ALA A 814 35.40 38.31 -1.64
N ASN A 815 36.63 38.63 -1.21
CA ASN A 815 37.85 37.89 -1.56
C ASN A 815 37.82 36.40 -1.12
N GLN A 816 37.02 36.04 -0.12
CA GLN A 816 36.96 34.68 0.39
C GLN A 816 36.07 33.77 -0.45
N TRP A 817 35.07 34.30 -1.16
CA TRP A 817 34.06 33.54 -1.90
C TRP A 817 33.95 33.86 -3.40
N GLU A 818 34.70 34.84 -3.91
CA GLU A 818 34.77 35.18 -5.34
C GLU A 818 35.05 33.95 -6.23
N PHE A 819 35.89 33.01 -5.75
CA PHE A 819 36.19 31.76 -6.45
C PHE A 819 34.93 30.95 -6.81
N ALA A 820 33.90 30.98 -5.96
CA ALA A 820 32.66 30.24 -6.16
C ALA A 820 31.83 30.85 -7.31
N ILE A 821 31.90 32.17 -7.48
CA ILE A 821 31.21 32.87 -8.57
C ILE A 821 31.91 32.64 -9.89
N ASN A 822 33.25 32.64 -9.88
CA ASN A 822 34.05 32.30 -11.06
C ASN A 822 33.77 30.85 -11.52
N TRP A 823 33.66 29.91 -10.58
CA TRP A 823 33.22 28.55 -10.87
C TRP A 823 31.81 28.50 -11.48
N LEU A 824 30.81 29.16 -10.86
CA LEU A 824 29.44 29.17 -11.37
C LEU A 824 29.36 29.77 -12.77
N LYS A 825 30.12 30.85 -13.04
CA LYS A 825 30.25 31.45 -14.36
C LYS A 825 30.83 30.47 -15.39
N GLN A 826 31.85 29.71 -15.02
CA GLN A 826 32.45 28.70 -15.88
C GLN A 826 31.45 27.58 -16.20
N GLN A 827 30.71 27.04 -15.22
CA GLN A 827 29.69 26.01 -15.43
C GLN A 827 28.55 26.48 -16.36
N MET A 828 28.17 27.75 -16.22
CA MET A 828 27.21 28.39 -17.13
C MET A 828 27.75 28.52 -18.57
N GLN A 829 29.06 28.44 -18.79
CA GLN A 829 29.73 28.55 -20.11
C GLN A 829 30.17 27.20 -20.71
N THR A 830 30.52 26.18 -19.92
CA THR A 830 31.17 24.93 -20.39
C THR A 830 30.28 23.70 -20.67
N SER A 831 29.09 23.53 -20.10
CA SER A 831 28.22 22.36 -20.37
C SER A 831 27.47 22.38 -21.74
N TRP A 832 27.79 21.44 -22.65
CA TRP A 832 27.27 21.33 -24.04
C TRP A 832 25.90 20.63 -24.19
N GLN A 833 25.09 20.51 -23.14
CA GLN A 833 23.73 19.96 -23.25
C GLN A 833 22.71 20.93 -22.66
N TRP A 834 21.91 21.53 -23.53
CA TRP A 834 20.68 22.20 -23.14
C TRP A 834 19.67 21.15 -22.65
N SER A 835 19.37 21.15 -21.36
CA SER A 835 18.35 20.30 -20.74
C SER A 835 16.95 20.85 -21.06
N PRO A 836 15.93 19.98 -21.32
CA PRO A 836 14.52 20.40 -21.41
C PRO A 836 13.97 21.02 -20.11
N ALA A 837 14.67 20.88 -18.99
CA ALA A 837 14.25 21.31 -17.65
C ALA A 837 14.66 22.76 -17.27
N GLN A 838 14.72 23.70 -18.22
CA GLN A 838 15.17 25.08 -17.96
C GLN A 838 14.42 25.81 -16.82
N ASN A 839 13.17 25.39 -16.56
CA ASN A 839 12.28 26.02 -15.58
C ASN A 839 12.34 25.38 -14.18
N VAL A 840 13.06 24.27 -13.98
CA VAL A 840 13.18 23.60 -12.67
C VAL A 840 14.52 23.98 -12.05
N SER A 841 14.54 24.46 -10.80
CA SER A 841 15.79 24.86 -10.13
C SER A 841 16.66 23.63 -9.82
N ASN A 842 17.98 23.82 -9.75
CA ASN A 842 18.90 22.77 -9.24
C ASN A 842 18.63 22.39 -7.76
N GLU A 843 17.79 23.15 -7.05
CA GLU A 843 17.28 22.77 -5.73
C GLU A 843 16.20 21.68 -5.80
N ASP A 844 15.44 21.61 -6.91
CA ASP A 844 14.21 20.80 -7.02
C ASP A 844 14.32 19.69 -8.11
N THR A 845 15.54 19.37 -8.55
CA THR A 845 15.82 18.32 -9.55
C THR A 845 16.33 17.04 -8.88
N ASP A 846 16.18 15.88 -9.51
CA ASP A 846 16.77 14.60 -9.02
C ASP A 846 18.04 14.18 -9.77
N THR A 847 18.58 15.05 -10.63
CA THR A 847 19.79 14.74 -11.37
C THR A 847 21.04 14.87 -10.50
N ARG A 848 22.01 13.98 -10.73
CA ARG A 848 23.32 14.01 -10.07
C ARG A 848 24.19 15.20 -10.47
N SER A 849 24.07 15.70 -11.69
CA SER A 849 24.88 16.79 -12.23
C SER A 849 24.19 18.15 -12.14
N PHE A 850 24.99 19.22 -12.07
CA PHE A 850 24.51 20.59 -12.19
C PHE A 850 23.88 20.83 -13.58
N GLN A 851 22.71 21.48 -13.61
CA GLN A 851 22.02 21.87 -14.84
C GLN A 851 22.01 23.38 -15.01
N ARG A 852 22.05 23.84 -16.26
CA ARG A 852 21.82 25.25 -16.58
C ARG A 852 20.34 25.57 -16.48
N THR A 853 19.98 26.36 -15.48
CA THR A 853 18.59 26.73 -15.17
C THR A 853 18.46 28.24 -15.12
N ARG A 854 17.25 28.78 -15.37
CA ARG A 854 17.00 30.23 -15.20
C ARG A 854 17.32 30.69 -13.78
N SER A 855 17.03 29.85 -12.79
CA SER A 855 17.39 30.07 -11.39
C SER A 855 18.91 30.23 -11.21
N ALA A 856 19.74 29.42 -11.87
CA ALA A 856 21.19 29.52 -11.74
C ALA A 856 21.75 30.78 -12.40
N GLN A 857 21.19 31.18 -13.55
CA GLN A 857 21.54 32.43 -14.21
C GLN A 857 21.20 33.64 -13.34
N PHE A 858 20.01 33.70 -12.77
CA PHE A 858 19.59 34.78 -11.88
C PHE A 858 20.47 34.89 -10.63
N THR A 859 20.82 33.75 -10.01
CA THR A 859 21.78 33.72 -8.88
C THR A 859 23.15 34.28 -9.28
N LEU A 860 23.65 33.96 -10.48
CA LEU A 860 24.92 34.46 -10.98
C LEU A 860 24.89 35.98 -11.19
N GLU A 861 23.82 36.52 -11.79
CA GLU A 861 23.64 37.97 -12.01
C GLU A 861 23.63 38.74 -10.68
N GLN A 862 22.91 38.23 -9.68
CA GLN A 862 22.88 38.83 -8.35
C GLN A 862 24.24 38.79 -7.66
N ALA A 863 24.96 37.67 -7.76
CA ALA A 863 26.30 37.55 -7.20
C ALA A 863 27.31 38.52 -7.83
N GLN A 864 27.24 38.72 -9.15
CA GLN A 864 28.07 39.68 -9.85
C GLN A 864 27.76 41.12 -9.44
N SER A 865 26.48 41.46 -9.28
CA SER A 865 26.08 42.77 -8.76
C SER A 865 26.62 43.01 -7.34
N LEU A 866 26.65 41.99 -6.48
CA LEU A 866 27.17 42.10 -5.12
C LEU A 866 28.69 42.39 -5.14
N LEU A 867 29.46 41.66 -5.94
CA LEU A 867 30.90 41.88 -6.10
C LEU A 867 31.26 43.25 -6.71
N GLN A 868 30.48 43.71 -7.69
CA GLN A 868 30.69 45.03 -8.30
C GLN A 868 30.49 46.17 -7.30
N GLN A 869 29.49 46.08 -6.43
CA GLN A 869 29.26 47.08 -5.37
C GLN A 869 30.44 47.14 -4.39
N THR A 870 31.08 46.00 -4.10
CA THR A 870 32.30 45.95 -3.28
C THR A 870 33.49 46.65 -3.93
N THR A 871 33.67 46.52 -5.25
CA THR A 871 34.76 47.20 -5.97
C THR A 871 34.59 48.72 -6.03
N ILE A 872 33.35 49.22 -5.96
CA ILE A 872 33.05 50.65 -5.92
C ILE A 872 33.32 51.22 -4.51
N SER A 873 32.91 50.52 -3.44
CA SER A 873 33.14 50.97 -2.06
C SER A 873 34.61 50.99 -1.63
N ASN A 874 35.44 50.09 -2.18
CA ASN A 874 36.89 50.07 -1.90
C ASN A 874 37.66 51.18 -2.63
N ASN A 875 37.11 51.76 -3.70
CA ASN A 875 37.72 52.91 -4.37
C ASN A 875 37.41 54.22 -3.63
N ASP A 876 36.21 54.38 -3.07
CA ASP A 876 35.81 55.59 -2.33
C ASP A 876 36.51 55.75 -0.96
N THR A 877 36.98 54.66 -0.35
CA THR A 877 37.75 54.71 0.91
C THR A 877 39.21 55.12 0.70
N SER A 878 39.75 54.99 -0.51
CA SER A 878 41.12 55.42 -0.83
C SER A 878 41.26 56.92 -1.15
N THR A 879 40.14 57.63 -1.33
CA THR A 879 40.12 59.07 -1.66
C THR A 879 39.73 59.99 -0.50
N ASN A 880 39.26 59.44 0.63
CA ASN A 880 38.75 60.24 1.76
C ASN A 880 39.77 60.58 2.86
N GLU A 881 41.03 60.15 2.75
CA GLU A 881 42.11 60.54 3.70
C GLU A 881 42.90 61.81 3.28
N LEU A 882 42.48 62.54 2.23
CA LEU A 882 43.23 63.71 1.73
C LEU A 882 42.44 65.03 1.59
N MET A 883 41.23 65.14 2.16
CA MET A 883 40.47 66.40 2.18
C MET A 883 39.80 66.67 3.55
N GLU A 884 40.59 66.68 4.61
CA GLU A 884 40.33 67.60 5.72
C GLU A 884 41.22 68.83 5.50
N LEU A 885 40.65 70.03 5.72
CA LEU A 885 41.17 71.38 5.43
C LEU A 885 40.75 71.95 4.07
N ASN A 886 39.48 72.35 3.97
CA ASN A 886 39.16 73.76 3.69
C ASN A 886 37.65 74.03 3.73
N ASP A 887 37.34 75.24 4.19
CA ASP A 887 36.12 76.00 3.94
C ASP A 887 34.89 75.75 4.84
N THR A 888 35.02 76.32 6.05
CA THR A 888 34.02 77.24 6.60
C THR A 888 33.56 78.28 5.57
N GLN A 889 32.27 78.30 5.22
CA GLN A 889 31.38 79.48 5.32
C GLN A 889 30.05 79.29 4.56
N SER A 890 29.01 79.91 5.14
CA SER A 890 27.74 80.35 4.53
C SER A 890 26.57 79.37 4.39
N GLN A 891 25.74 79.39 5.44
CA GLN A 891 24.34 79.87 5.42
C GLN A 891 23.34 79.26 4.41
N SER A 892 22.36 78.53 4.99
CA SER A 892 21.00 79.03 5.30
C SER A 892 19.82 78.30 4.67
N SER A 893 18.81 78.11 5.55
CA SER A 893 17.37 77.95 5.29
C SER A 893 16.94 76.70 4.50
N SER A 894 15.93 75.91 4.88
CA SER A 894 14.80 76.14 5.79
C SER A 894 13.87 74.92 5.75
N GLN A 895 13.10 74.71 6.83
CA GLN A 895 11.77 74.04 6.88
C GLN A 895 11.69 72.53 6.65
N SER A 896 10.76 71.80 7.25
CA SER A 896 10.09 71.82 8.56
C SER A 896 9.22 70.56 8.56
N THR A 897 9.23 69.88 9.70
CA THR A 897 8.25 68.94 10.22
C THR A 897 6.81 69.18 9.73
N LEU A 898 6.08 68.10 9.40
CA LEU A 898 4.75 67.87 9.98
C LEU A 898 4.25 66.43 9.80
N VAL A 899 3.74 65.97 10.94
CA VAL A 899 3.02 64.73 11.25
C VAL A 899 1.66 64.73 10.56
N GLY A 900 1.19 63.56 10.13
CA GLY A 900 -0.16 63.31 9.66
C GLY A 900 -0.64 61.93 10.12
N ILE A 901 -1.67 61.95 10.94
CA ILE A 901 -2.43 60.83 11.48
C ILE A 901 -3.39 60.31 10.39
N GLU A 902 -3.39 59.00 10.14
CA GLU A 902 -4.54 58.08 10.10
C GLU A 902 -4.06 56.63 9.94
#